data_AF-A0A497FTL8-F1
#
_entry.id   AF-A0A497FTL8-F1
#
_cell.length_a   1.000
_cell.length_b   1.000
_cell.length_c   1.000
_cell.angle_alpha   90.00
_cell.angle_beta   90.00
_cell.angle_gamma   90.00
#
_symmetry.space_group_name_H-M   'P 1'
#
loop_
_entity.id
_entity.type
_entity.pdbx_description
1 polymer ?
#
loop_
_entity_poly.entity_id
_entity_poly.type
_entity_poly.pdbx_seq_one_letter_code
_entity_poly.pdbx_strand_id
1 'polypeptide(L)'
;MGQGAGAVLSTRKSQIKITQFNGVSLRRDQIIVLEELEEKVKKYNQVVFHAPTNFGKTRVYYKIIFDLNLFPCVVCLPTYDSVEDNLRELKENFDVSEKIVALPMGKDKVRKKCKKKLGFDCKSCERIRSRRVFKKFDFEVLRGKIIDAEWALEETQFCPYCFLNYVAEKHADIVVTSQRYVECHPKLAENKEMIIVDECDKAFEPVLFKLYDFDIYQAHLQLMQDHNIVKLRDILKKLLENPPRFSNKIDLDDFRLVIEDLLRIVDVIADSLYIPADPKKIERDTFIDYLYEKKDPLSAINLALVTAYIKPETQVNELNEIFGKLKLFERLSELCSQIKPEVIYRSQLSSQEKEFLLEFLICGKRAERFVARRVDVSPERDGHGYLEIYLKARENVFQEVLKLYSKKLYVTATLPDTLSEDIIKVVADRDPFAEKKLVVLFECDDQEKKELVNRLAEKYSVLVITTSKKRAQKCCEVYGGVLVSRKSLEEIYSKKRRVYVDYYDSGTSRGVNILHVFDVAVVDEWIARDPARENRLDYTALYSHNAKRLYQHISRIFRTVNGEHRKRASIVCDREGFEWLKKTASWLMYVEAKSIEEVLELLGEHVEPLVFDSEKRRIKFKLVKSGRDRLAYVAYLPKDCEGDLLEEFTVELVVVDGKLVPKKIVLE
;
A
#
# COMPACT_ATOMS: atom_id res chain seq x y z
N MET A 1 -54.57 21.11 26.11
CA MET A 1 -54.30 21.72 24.79
C MET A 1 -53.12 22.66 24.96
N GLY A 2 -52.00 22.38 24.31
CA GLY A 2 -50.80 23.21 24.33
C GLY A 2 -49.84 22.64 23.30
N GLN A 3 -49.84 23.24 22.11
CA GLN A 3 -49.01 22.84 20.97
C GLN A 3 -47.57 23.32 21.18
N GLY A 4 -46.63 22.38 21.08
CA GLY A 4 -45.19 22.63 21.05
C GLY A 4 -44.77 23.19 19.69
N ALA A 5 -44.02 24.27 19.73
CA ALA A 5 -43.31 24.82 18.59
C ALA A 5 -42.17 23.86 18.18
N GLY A 6 -42.28 23.29 16.98
CA GLY A 6 -41.23 22.53 16.34
C GLY A 6 -40.05 23.43 15.97
N ALA A 7 -38.88 23.10 16.50
CA ALA A 7 -37.62 23.67 16.06
C ALA A 7 -37.29 23.10 14.66
N VAL A 8 -37.44 23.93 13.64
CA VAL A 8 -36.93 23.67 12.30
C VAL A 8 -35.40 23.78 12.35
N LEU A 9 -34.72 22.65 12.44
CA LEU A 9 -33.28 22.53 12.19
C LEU A 9 -33.04 22.80 10.70
N SER A 10 -32.78 24.06 10.37
CA SER A 10 -32.27 24.44 9.05
C SER A 10 -30.84 23.89 8.88
N THR A 11 -30.70 22.90 8.01
CA THR A 11 -29.40 22.43 7.50
C THR A 11 -28.74 23.56 6.72
N ARG A 12 -27.85 24.32 7.37
CA ARG A 12 -26.90 25.20 6.66
C ARG A 12 -26.01 24.30 5.80
N LYS A 13 -26.22 24.33 4.48
CA LYS A 13 -25.23 23.86 3.50
C LYS A 13 -23.92 24.61 3.80
N SER A 14 -22.92 23.93 4.34
CA SER A 14 -21.56 24.45 4.42
C SER A 14 -21.02 24.61 3.01
N GLN A 15 -21.18 25.80 2.43
CA GLN A 15 -20.45 26.18 1.23
C GLN A 15 -18.96 26.10 1.54
N ILE A 16 -18.27 25.14 0.93
CA ILE A 16 -16.82 25.03 0.99
C ILE A 16 -16.27 26.26 0.29
N LYS A 17 -15.84 27.26 1.08
CA LYS A 17 -15.30 28.50 0.54
C LYS A 17 -13.87 28.23 0.07
N ILE A 18 -13.74 28.05 -1.24
CA ILE A 18 -12.46 28.02 -1.93
C ILE A 18 -11.96 29.46 -2.03
N THR A 19 -10.71 29.67 -1.62
CA THR A 19 -10.06 30.98 -1.63
C THR A 19 -8.77 30.90 -2.44
N GLN A 20 -8.48 31.92 -3.24
CA GLN A 20 -7.16 32.05 -3.83
C GLN A 20 -6.18 32.46 -2.75
N PHE A 21 -5.13 31.66 -2.57
CA PHE A 21 -4.02 31.94 -1.67
C PHE A 21 -2.73 31.85 -2.48
N ASN A 22 -2.04 32.98 -2.67
CA ASN A 22 -0.83 33.07 -3.50
C ASN A 22 -1.03 32.46 -4.91
N GLY A 23 -2.14 32.79 -5.57
CA GLY A 23 -2.48 32.31 -6.93
C GLY A 23 -3.02 30.87 -7.01
N VAL A 24 -2.96 30.10 -5.92
CA VAL A 24 -3.44 28.70 -5.87
C VAL A 24 -4.78 28.62 -5.16
N SER A 25 -5.68 27.81 -5.71
CA SER A 25 -7.02 27.57 -5.16
C SER A 25 -6.96 26.60 -3.98
N LEU A 26 -7.04 27.12 -2.75
CA LEU A 26 -7.01 26.33 -1.51
C LEU A 26 -8.29 26.52 -0.70
N ARG A 27 -8.73 25.45 -0.04
CA ARG A 27 -9.80 25.52 0.96
C ARG A 27 -9.25 26.06 2.28
N ARG A 28 -10.13 26.66 3.10
CA ARG A 28 -9.75 27.24 4.40
C ARG A 28 -9.10 26.22 5.35
N ASP A 29 -9.57 24.98 5.38
CA ASP A 29 -8.97 23.88 6.15
C ASP A 29 -7.55 23.56 5.69
N GLN A 30 -7.28 23.66 4.39
CA GLN A 30 -5.94 23.45 3.84
C GLN A 30 -5.00 24.59 4.20
N ILE A 31 -5.48 25.84 4.22
CA ILE A 31 -4.68 27.03 4.56
C ILE A 31 -4.17 26.94 6.00
N ILE A 32 -5.05 26.61 6.95
CA ILE A 32 -4.69 26.51 8.37
C ILE A 32 -3.59 25.46 8.57
N VAL A 33 -3.75 24.28 7.96
CA VAL A 33 -2.76 23.20 8.04
C VAL A 33 -1.47 23.55 7.31
N LEU A 34 -1.56 24.27 6.20
CA LEU A 34 -0.40 24.72 5.42
C LEU A 34 0.51 25.64 6.25
N GLU A 35 -0.06 26.60 6.98
CA GLU A 35 0.71 27.53 7.82
C GLU A 35 1.55 26.77 8.88
N GLU A 36 0.92 25.83 9.59
CA GLU A 36 1.62 24.98 10.55
C GLU A 36 2.68 24.11 9.88
N LEU A 37 2.32 23.48 8.75
CA LEU A 37 3.21 22.56 8.05
C LEU A 37 4.43 23.29 7.48
N GLU A 38 4.27 24.52 6.97
CA GLU A 38 5.39 25.36 6.54
C GLU A 38 6.35 25.69 7.68
N GLU A 39 5.84 26.05 8.86
CA GLU A 39 6.65 26.32 10.05
C GLU A 39 7.46 25.06 10.43
N LYS A 40 6.82 23.90 10.49
CA LYS A 40 7.50 22.65 10.87
C LYS A 40 8.50 22.22 9.82
N VAL A 41 8.17 22.31 8.54
CA VAL A 41 9.09 21.98 7.44
C VAL A 41 10.29 22.94 7.43
N LYS A 42 10.15 24.22 7.79
CA LYS A 42 11.32 25.12 7.93
C LYS A 42 12.24 24.71 9.08
N LYS A 43 11.67 24.31 10.21
CA LYS A 43 12.41 24.08 11.47
C LYS A 43 13.00 22.67 11.58
N TYR A 44 12.34 21.67 11.00
CA TYR A 44 12.66 20.26 11.22
C TYR A 44 13.00 19.53 9.91
N ASN A 45 13.90 18.55 10.02
CA ASN A 45 14.36 17.76 8.87
C ASN A 45 13.39 16.65 8.49
N GLN A 46 12.54 16.20 9.43
CA GLN A 46 11.60 15.11 9.22
C GLN A 46 10.23 15.52 9.74
N VAL A 47 9.27 15.57 8.82
CA VAL A 47 7.90 15.94 9.15
C VAL A 47 6.96 14.92 8.54
N VAL A 48 5.95 14.50 9.31
CA VAL A 48 4.84 13.68 8.81
C VAL A 48 3.56 14.51 8.77
N PHE A 49 3.00 14.63 7.57
CA PHE A 49 1.71 15.24 7.31
C PHE A 49 0.63 14.14 7.23
N HIS A 50 -0.20 14.08 8.26
CA HIS A 50 -1.30 13.12 8.39
C HIS A 50 -2.62 13.79 8.05
N ALA A 51 -3.25 13.39 6.94
CA ALA A 51 -4.52 13.95 6.53
C ALA A 51 -5.42 12.96 5.76
N PRO A 52 -6.75 13.12 5.84
CA PRO A 52 -7.73 12.22 5.22
C PRO A 52 -7.50 11.98 3.71
N THR A 53 -7.98 10.84 3.22
CA THR A 53 -8.08 10.60 1.77
C THR A 53 -9.00 11.66 1.13
N ASN A 54 -8.54 12.24 0.01
CA ASN A 54 -9.16 13.37 -0.70
C ASN A 54 -9.11 14.73 0.01
N PHE A 55 -8.30 14.88 1.07
CA PHE A 55 -8.01 16.20 1.64
C PHE A 55 -7.31 17.15 0.64
N GLY A 56 -6.76 16.64 -0.46
CA GLY A 56 -5.93 17.42 -1.39
C GLY A 56 -4.50 17.57 -0.88
N LYS A 57 -3.96 16.51 -0.25
CA LYS A 57 -2.59 16.45 0.28
C LYS A 57 -1.55 16.83 -0.79
N THR A 58 -1.75 16.35 -2.02
CA THR A 58 -0.94 16.68 -3.21
C THR A 58 -0.79 18.17 -3.42
N ARG A 59 -1.89 18.91 -3.40
CA ARG A 59 -1.88 20.37 -3.54
C ARG A 59 -1.13 21.03 -2.39
N VAL A 60 -1.36 20.57 -1.15
CA VAL A 60 -0.73 21.14 0.05
C VAL A 60 0.78 20.95 0.02
N TYR A 61 1.31 19.75 -0.25
CA TYR A 61 2.76 19.58 -0.29
C TYR A 61 3.42 20.25 -1.50
N TYR A 62 2.75 20.35 -2.65
CA TYR A 62 3.28 21.14 -3.76
C TYR A 62 3.33 22.62 -3.38
N LYS A 63 2.32 23.13 -2.69
CA LYS A 63 2.34 24.50 -2.17
C LYS A 63 3.56 24.77 -1.29
N ILE A 64 3.90 23.84 -0.40
CA ILE A 64 5.11 23.91 0.44
C ILE A 64 6.38 23.92 -0.40
N ILE A 65 6.47 23.04 -1.40
CA ILE A 65 7.66 22.99 -2.28
C ILE A 65 7.87 24.33 -2.98
N PHE A 66 6.80 24.94 -3.50
CA PHE A 66 6.88 26.21 -4.22
C PHE A 66 7.10 27.40 -3.29
N ASP A 67 6.35 27.52 -2.19
CA ASP A 67 6.41 28.67 -1.28
C ASP A 67 7.73 28.74 -0.53
N LEU A 68 8.32 27.57 -0.24
CA LEU A 68 9.62 27.47 0.43
C LEU A 68 10.78 27.26 -0.55
N ASN A 69 10.51 27.28 -1.86
CA ASN A 69 11.48 27.07 -2.93
C ASN A 69 12.38 25.83 -2.69
N LEU A 70 11.77 24.71 -2.32
CA LEU A 70 12.47 23.46 -1.95
C LEU A 70 12.84 22.65 -3.20
N PHE A 71 13.54 23.28 -4.14
CA PHE A 71 14.12 22.63 -5.31
C PHE A 71 15.64 22.51 -5.15
N PRO A 72 16.27 21.47 -5.71
CA PRO A 72 15.66 20.38 -6.43
C PRO A 72 15.14 19.25 -5.50
N CYS A 73 13.98 18.65 -5.82
CA CYS A 73 13.31 17.67 -4.96
C CYS A 73 12.86 16.39 -5.69
N VAL A 74 12.47 15.40 -4.88
CA VAL A 74 11.88 14.12 -5.33
C VAL A 74 10.50 13.95 -4.72
N VAL A 75 9.48 13.74 -5.57
CA VAL A 75 8.15 13.29 -5.17
C VAL A 75 8.07 11.78 -5.42
N CYS A 76 8.00 11.03 -4.33
CA CYS A 76 8.04 9.58 -4.30
C CYS A 76 6.64 9.02 -4.01
N LEU A 77 6.06 8.36 -5.01
CA LEU A 77 4.69 7.85 -5.00
C LEU A 77 4.67 6.33 -4.77
N PRO A 78 3.57 5.77 -4.23
CA PRO A 78 3.49 4.32 -3.97
C PRO A 78 3.60 3.48 -5.25
N THR A 79 3.01 3.95 -6.35
CA THR A 79 3.06 3.29 -7.66
C THR A 79 3.19 4.32 -8.79
N TYR A 80 3.45 3.84 -10.00
CA TYR A 80 3.43 4.69 -11.21
C TYR A 80 2.02 5.09 -11.64
N ASP A 81 0.98 4.36 -11.21
CA ASP A 81 -0.39 4.69 -11.60
C ASP A 81 -0.84 5.98 -10.89
N SER A 82 -0.25 6.28 -9.73
CA SER A 82 -0.43 7.55 -9.00
C SER A 82 0.25 8.75 -9.66
N VAL A 83 1.17 8.53 -10.62
CA VAL A 83 1.96 9.62 -11.23
C VAL A 83 1.07 10.54 -12.08
N GLU A 84 0.07 10.01 -12.76
CA GLU A 84 -0.79 10.81 -13.66
C GLU A 84 -1.63 11.84 -12.88
N ASP A 85 -2.33 11.40 -11.84
CA ASP A 85 -3.15 12.28 -10.99
C ASP A 85 -2.27 13.32 -10.29
N ASN A 86 -1.08 12.92 -9.86
CA ASN A 86 -0.09 13.80 -9.25
C ASN A 86 0.39 14.91 -10.21
N LEU A 87 0.67 14.55 -11.46
CA LEU A 87 1.14 15.50 -12.46
C LEU A 87 0.04 16.45 -12.92
N ARG A 88 -1.21 15.98 -12.96
CA ARG A 88 -2.36 16.83 -13.23
C ARG A 88 -2.43 17.95 -12.21
N GLU A 89 -2.35 17.59 -10.92
CA GLU A 89 -2.35 18.55 -9.83
C GLU A 89 -1.22 19.59 -9.97
N LEU A 90 -0.01 19.12 -10.29
CA LEU A 90 1.15 19.97 -10.51
C LEU A 90 0.93 20.96 -11.68
N LYS A 91 0.49 20.47 -12.85
CA LYS A 91 0.31 21.29 -14.07
C LYS A 91 -0.81 22.31 -13.94
N GLU A 92 -1.92 21.93 -13.35
CA GLU A 92 -3.13 22.76 -13.32
C GLU A 92 -3.05 23.87 -12.26
N ASN A 93 -2.24 23.68 -11.21
CA ASN A 93 -2.27 24.55 -10.03
C ASN A 93 -0.94 25.25 -9.74
N PHE A 94 0.15 24.90 -10.42
CA PHE A 94 1.48 25.46 -10.15
C PHE A 94 2.20 25.84 -11.44
N ASP A 95 2.95 26.95 -11.36
CA ASP A 95 3.75 27.43 -12.48
C ASP A 95 5.05 26.61 -12.60
N VAL A 96 5.09 25.73 -13.58
CA VAL A 96 6.27 24.91 -13.91
C VAL A 96 7.04 25.41 -15.13
N SER A 97 6.71 26.61 -15.66
CA SER A 97 7.30 27.17 -16.88
C SER A 97 8.83 27.27 -16.85
N GLU A 98 9.39 27.55 -15.68
CA GLU A 98 10.84 27.65 -15.46
C GLU A 98 11.43 26.38 -14.84
N LYS A 99 10.70 25.26 -14.77
CA LYS A 99 11.14 24.02 -14.10
C LYS A 99 11.37 22.88 -15.08
N ILE A 100 12.35 22.03 -14.79
CA ILE A 100 12.56 20.75 -15.46
C ILE A 100 11.92 19.67 -14.59
N VAL A 101 10.81 19.09 -15.07
CA VAL A 101 10.10 18.00 -14.38
C VAL A 101 10.45 16.68 -15.04
N ALA A 102 11.06 15.74 -14.31
CA ALA A 102 11.45 14.44 -14.85
C ALA A 102 10.61 13.29 -14.28
N LEU A 103 10.21 12.36 -15.16
CA LEU A 103 9.39 11.18 -14.83
C LEU A 103 10.16 9.87 -15.09
N PRO A 104 11.23 9.59 -14.34
CA PRO A 104 12.02 8.41 -14.59
C PRO A 104 11.25 7.14 -14.21
N MET A 105 11.41 6.10 -15.03
CA MET A 105 10.71 4.84 -14.84
C MET A 105 11.61 3.60 -14.94
N GLY A 106 11.17 2.52 -14.30
CA GLY A 106 11.92 1.25 -14.31
C GLY A 106 12.17 0.75 -15.73
N LYS A 107 13.35 0.14 -15.93
CA LYS A 107 13.84 -0.32 -17.25
C LYS A 107 12.82 -1.14 -18.04
N ASP A 108 12.09 -2.03 -17.37
CA ASP A 108 11.09 -2.89 -18.02
C ASP A 108 9.90 -2.10 -18.56
N LYS A 109 9.46 -1.04 -17.86
CA LYS A 109 8.39 -0.15 -18.34
C LYS A 109 8.85 0.64 -19.55
N VAL A 110 10.06 1.20 -19.51
CA VAL A 110 10.66 1.87 -20.67
C VAL A 110 10.79 0.92 -21.85
N ARG A 111 11.26 -0.31 -21.62
CA ARG A 111 11.41 -1.34 -22.67
C ARG A 111 10.07 -1.66 -23.34
N LYS A 112 8.97 -1.76 -22.57
CA LYS A 112 7.62 -1.94 -23.12
C LYS A 112 7.21 -0.77 -24.01
N LYS A 113 7.43 0.49 -23.58
CA LYS A 113 7.19 1.69 -24.41
C LYS A 113 8.04 1.68 -25.70
N CYS A 114 9.33 1.39 -25.59
CA CYS A 114 10.25 1.32 -26.74
C CYS A 114 9.82 0.24 -27.73
N LYS A 115 9.48 -0.97 -27.26
CA LYS A 115 9.02 -2.06 -28.12
C LYS A 115 7.72 -1.70 -28.84
N LYS A 116 6.78 -1.04 -28.14
CA LYS A 116 5.50 -0.59 -28.72
C LYS A 116 5.71 0.45 -29.83
N LYS A 117 6.61 1.42 -29.65
CA LYS A 117 6.85 2.50 -30.62
C LYS A 117 7.81 2.15 -31.75
N LEU A 118 8.93 1.47 -31.44
CA LEU A 118 10.05 1.28 -32.36
C LEU A 118 10.24 -0.17 -32.83
N GLY A 119 9.46 -1.12 -32.30
CA GLY A 119 9.47 -2.53 -32.75
C GLY A 119 10.70 -3.37 -32.37
N PHE A 120 11.77 -2.77 -31.84
CA PHE A 120 13.00 -3.48 -31.49
C PHE A 120 13.17 -3.74 -29.99
N ASP A 121 14.14 -4.61 -29.62
CA ASP A 121 14.49 -4.91 -28.24
C ASP A 121 15.77 -4.19 -27.78
N CYS A 122 16.11 -4.25 -26.48
CA CYS A 122 17.30 -3.56 -25.98
C CYS A 122 18.63 -4.09 -26.54
N LYS A 123 18.68 -5.31 -27.10
CA LYS A 123 19.91 -5.89 -27.64
C LYS A 123 20.23 -5.29 -29.01
N SER A 124 19.21 -5.04 -29.83
CA SER A 124 19.36 -4.38 -31.15
C SER A 124 19.16 -2.86 -31.11
N CYS A 125 19.07 -2.25 -29.92
CA CYS A 125 18.84 -0.81 -29.81
C CYS A 125 20.11 0.03 -30.07
N GLU A 126 20.09 0.80 -31.16
CA GLU A 126 21.15 1.72 -31.60
C GLU A 126 21.18 3.07 -30.86
N ARG A 127 20.17 3.36 -30.03
CA ARG A 127 20.07 4.65 -29.33
C ARG A 127 21.22 4.84 -28.34
N ILE A 128 21.73 6.07 -28.28
CA ILE A 128 22.94 6.40 -27.52
C ILE A 128 22.70 6.27 -26.01
N ARG A 129 23.62 5.60 -25.31
CA ARG A 129 23.53 5.32 -23.86
C ARG A 129 24.57 6.07 -23.02
N SER A 130 25.49 6.77 -23.68
CA SER A 130 26.68 7.33 -23.03
C SER A 130 26.39 8.66 -22.33
N ARG A 131 26.62 8.69 -21.01
CA ARG A 131 26.55 9.94 -20.20
C ARG A 131 27.49 11.03 -20.72
N ARG A 132 28.63 10.68 -21.33
CA ARG A 132 29.56 11.65 -21.93
C ARG A 132 28.91 12.43 -23.08
N VAL A 133 28.01 11.79 -23.82
CA VAL A 133 27.26 12.43 -24.90
C VAL A 133 26.11 13.24 -24.34
N PHE A 134 25.42 12.72 -23.31
CA PHE A 134 24.34 13.47 -22.63
C PHE A 134 24.84 14.80 -22.06
N LYS A 135 26.07 14.86 -21.54
CA LYS A 135 26.69 16.11 -21.06
C LYS A 135 26.77 17.23 -22.10
N LYS A 136 26.73 16.89 -23.40
CA LYS A 136 26.78 17.86 -24.50
C LYS A 136 25.38 18.30 -24.96
N PHE A 137 24.32 17.71 -24.38
CA PHE A 137 22.95 18.11 -24.66
C PHE A 137 22.67 19.44 -23.97
N ASP A 138 21.97 20.34 -24.67
CA ASP A 138 21.49 21.58 -24.07
C ASP A 138 20.25 21.31 -23.21
N PHE A 139 20.43 21.39 -21.89
CA PHE A 139 19.35 21.09 -20.93
C PHE A 139 18.39 22.26 -20.72
N GLU A 140 18.72 23.48 -21.16
CA GLU A 140 17.79 24.61 -21.05
C GLU A 140 16.57 24.41 -21.96
N VAL A 141 16.71 23.64 -23.04
CA VAL A 141 15.59 23.24 -23.92
C VAL A 141 14.55 22.37 -23.20
N LEU A 142 14.85 21.88 -21.98
CA LEU A 142 13.93 21.11 -21.14
C LEU A 142 13.15 21.98 -20.14
N ARG A 143 13.49 23.26 -19.97
CA ARG A 143 12.75 24.17 -19.09
C ARG A 143 11.30 24.27 -19.54
N GLY A 144 10.37 24.24 -18.59
CA GLY A 144 8.93 24.27 -18.85
C GLY A 144 8.36 22.95 -19.35
N LYS A 145 9.17 21.90 -19.46
CA LYS A 145 8.75 20.60 -20.01
C LYS A 145 8.70 19.52 -18.94
N ILE A 146 7.76 18.60 -19.15
CA ILE A 146 7.71 17.33 -18.44
C ILE A 146 8.37 16.26 -19.29
N ILE A 147 9.50 15.76 -18.81
CA ILE A 147 10.37 14.83 -19.52
C ILE A 147 10.07 13.42 -19.05
N ASP A 148 9.42 12.64 -19.92
CA ASP A 148 9.10 11.24 -19.70
C ASP A 148 9.76 10.34 -20.75
N ALA A 149 9.49 9.04 -20.69
CA ALA A 149 10.08 8.09 -21.63
C ALA A 149 9.56 8.26 -23.06
N GLU A 150 8.39 8.86 -23.22
CA GLU A 150 7.77 9.12 -24.51
C GLU A 150 8.41 10.33 -25.18
N TRP A 151 8.50 11.44 -24.44
CA TRP A 151 9.22 12.63 -24.86
C TRP A 151 10.66 12.29 -25.26
N ALA A 152 11.38 11.52 -24.44
CA ALA A 152 12.76 11.15 -24.74
C ALA A 152 12.87 10.23 -25.97
N LEU A 153 11.83 9.45 -26.30
CA LEU A 153 11.79 8.63 -27.52
C LEU A 153 11.63 9.47 -28.78
N GLU A 154 10.81 10.51 -28.72
CA GLU A 154 10.41 11.35 -29.85
C GLU A 154 11.42 12.47 -30.12
N GLU A 155 11.87 13.14 -29.07
CA GLU A 155 12.62 14.41 -29.17
C GLU A 155 14.15 14.22 -29.15
N THR A 156 14.63 12.99 -28.94
CA THR A 156 16.06 12.72 -28.84
C THR A 156 16.46 11.46 -29.61
N GLN A 157 17.75 11.26 -29.78
CA GLN A 157 18.36 10.00 -30.25
C GLN A 157 18.86 9.11 -29.08
N PHE A 158 18.63 9.54 -27.84
CA PHE A 158 19.17 8.90 -26.66
C PHE A 158 18.30 7.74 -26.20
N CYS A 159 18.90 6.76 -25.54
CA CYS A 159 18.15 5.70 -24.87
C CYS A 159 17.31 6.33 -23.75
N PRO A 160 15.97 6.23 -23.78
CA PRO A 160 15.10 6.94 -22.84
C PRO A 160 15.38 6.60 -21.39
N TYR A 161 15.65 5.33 -21.07
CA TYR A 161 15.97 4.89 -19.72
C TYR A 161 17.27 5.54 -19.21
N CYS A 162 18.33 5.51 -20.00
CA CYS A 162 19.62 6.08 -19.61
C CYS A 162 19.58 7.61 -19.52
N PHE A 163 18.90 8.25 -20.47
CA PHE A 163 18.78 9.71 -20.53
C PHE A 163 17.92 10.26 -19.40
N LEU A 164 16.73 9.69 -19.15
CA LEU A 164 15.87 10.10 -18.04
C LEU A 164 16.52 9.96 -16.68
N ASN A 165 17.25 8.86 -16.45
CA ASN A 165 18.00 8.70 -15.21
C ASN A 165 19.03 9.81 -15.05
N TYR A 166 19.73 10.17 -16.14
CA TYR A 166 20.70 11.26 -16.12
C TYR A 166 20.05 12.63 -15.86
N VAL A 167 18.94 12.95 -16.54
CA VAL A 167 18.16 14.17 -16.32
C VAL A 167 17.67 14.24 -14.88
N ALA A 168 17.04 13.18 -14.39
CA ALA A 168 16.51 13.10 -13.04
C ALA A 168 17.60 13.27 -11.97
N GLU A 169 18.78 12.67 -12.16
CA GLU A 169 19.90 12.77 -11.22
C GLU A 169 20.57 14.15 -11.23
N LYS A 170 20.73 14.79 -12.40
CA LYS A 170 21.66 15.93 -12.56
C LYS A 170 21.01 17.27 -12.91
N HIS A 171 19.80 17.28 -13.47
CA HIS A 171 19.22 18.50 -14.08
C HIS A 171 17.78 18.79 -13.66
N ALA A 172 17.01 17.81 -13.20
CA ALA A 172 15.61 18.00 -12.86
C ALA A 172 15.43 18.79 -11.55
N ASP A 173 14.60 19.83 -11.58
CA ASP A 173 14.14 20.54 -10.38
C ASP A 173 13.15 19.70 -9.59
N ILE A 174 12.28 18.97 -10.30
CA ILE A 174 11.27 18.08 -9.71
C ILE A 174 11.39 16.71 -10.35
N VAL A 175 11.54 15.67 -9.53
CA VAL A 175 11.46 14.27 -9.99
C VAL A 175 10.23 13.62 -9.41
N VAL A 176 9.29 13.21 -10.26
CA VAL A 176 8.08 12.47 -9.82
C VAL A 176 8.23 11.02 -10.23
N THR A 177 8.30 10.10 -9.25
CA THR A 177 8.56 8.69 -9.52
C THR A 177 8.00 7.77 -8.43
N SER A 178 8.20 6.46 -8.56
CA SER A 178 7.70 5.47 -7.59
C SER A 178 8.72 5.12 -6.51
N GLN A 179 8.26 4.66 -5.34
CA GLN A 179 9.08 4.14 -4.24
C GLN A 179 10.11 3.10 -4.71
N ARG A 180 9.67 2.14 -5.53
CA ARG A 180 10.55 1.11 -6.10
C ARG A 180 11.68 1.69 -6.96
N TYR A 181 11.44 2.79 -7.65
CA TYR A 181 12.48 3.44 -8.44
C TYR A 181 13.53 4.08 -7.53
N VAL A 182 13.10 4.80 -6.49
CA VAL A 182 13.99 5.42 -5.50
C VAL A 182 14.88 4.37 -4.83
N GLU A 183 14.30 3.25 -4.38
CA GLU A 183 15.03 2.11 -3.82
C GLU A 183 16.16 1.60 -4.72
N CYS A 184 15.92 1.52 -6.03
CA CYS A 184 16.90 1.03 -6.99
C CYS A 184 17.90 2.09 -7.49
N HIS A 185 17.69 3.37 -7.19
CA HIS A 185 18.50 4.47 -7.71
C HIS A 185 18.90 5.44 -6.59
N PRO A 186 19.70 5.00 -5.59
CA PRO A 186 20.14 5.83 -4.46
C PRO A 186 20.89 7.10 -4.87
N LYS A 187 21.56 7.08 -6.03
CA LYS A 187 22.25 8.24 -6.60
C LYS A 187 21.35 9.44 -6.88
N LEU A 188 20.03 9.23 -6.92
CA LEU A 188 19.07 10.32 -7.05
C LEU A 188 19.19 11.33 -5.90
N ALA A 189 19.60 10.89 -4.71
CA ALA A 189 19.78 11.74 -3.53
C ALA A 189 21.01 12.67 -3.62
N GLU A 190 22.02 12.35 -4.44
CA GLU A 190 23.30 13.09 -4.49
C GLU A 190 23.13 14.60 -4.72
N ASN A 191 22.08 14.99 -5.46
CA ASN A 191 21.79 16.38 -5.82
C ASN A 191 20.38 16.79 -5.41
N LYS A 192 19.76 16.11 -4.44
CA LYS A 192 18.38 16.36 -4.02
C LYS A 192 18.33 16.40 -2.51
N GLU A 193 18.12 17.58 -1.96
CA GLU A 193 18.06 17.76 -0.51
C GLU A 193 16.74 17.21 0.06
N MET A 194 15.64 17.38 -0.68
CA MET A 194 14.30 17.03 -0.21
C MET A 194 13.69 15.85 -0.94
N ILE A 195 13.06 14.95 -0.17
CA ILE A 195 12.13 13.94 -0.66
C ILE A 195 10.76 14.08 0.01
N ILE A 196 9.72 13.97 -0.80
CA ILE A 196 8.33 13.82 -0.39
C ILE A 196 7.97 12.35 -0.58
N VAL A 197 7.51 11.69 0.46
CA VAL A 197 7.08 10.28 0.40
C VAL A 197 5.58 10.24 0.58
N ASP A 198 4.85 10.09 -0.53
CA ASP A 198 3.40 9.96 -0.54
C ASP A 198 2.98 8.52 -0.25
N GLU A 199 1.89 8.35 0.50
CA GLU A 199 1.45 7.09 1.12
C GLU A 199 2.63 6.36 1.79
N CYS A 200 3.18 6.99 2.82
CA CYS A 200 4.48 6.66 3.40
C CYS A 200 4.53 5.37 4.25
N ASP A 201 3.49 4.54 4.30
CA ASP A 201 3.43 3.36 5.19
C ASP A 201 4.69 2.47 5.06
N LYS A 202 5.19 2.28 3.83
CA LYS A 202 6.39 1.46 3.54
C LYS A 202 7.68 2.05 4.14
N ALA A 203 7.76 3.37 4.30
CA ALA A 203 8.90 4.03 4.94
C ALA A 203 9.02 3.68 6.43
N PHE A 204 7.96 3.11 7.03
CA PHE A 204 7.91 2.75 8.45
C PHE A 204 7.68 1.25 8.70
N GLU A 205 7.54 0.45 7.64
CA GLU A 205 7.26 -0.97 7.76
C GLU A 205 8.52 -1.74 8.23
N PRO A 206 8.47 -2.45 9.37
CA PRO A 206 9.60 -3.24 9.85
C PRO A 206 9.86 -4.45 8.95
N VAL A 207 11.13 -4.86 8.86
CA VAL A 207 11.51 -6.11 8.18
C VAL A 207 11.68 -7.19 9.22
N LEU A 208 10.74 -8.13 9.26
CA LEU A 208 10.69 -9.22 10.23
C LEU A 208 10.74 -10.56 9.51
N PHE A 209 11.37 -11.55 10.13
CA PHE A 209 11.31 -12.95 9.72
C PHE A 209 10.93 -13.80 10.93
N LYS A 210 9.79 -14.51 10.86
CA LYS A 210 9.34 -15.38 11.96
C LYS A 210 10.25 -16.59 12.07
N LEU A 211 10.74 -16.84 13.28
CA LEU A 211 11.54 -18.00 13.64
C LEU A 211 10.63 -19.07 14.28
N TYR A 212 9.82 -18.65 15.26
CA TYR A 212 8.96 -19.53 16.07
C TYR A 212 7.54 -18.98 16.25
N ASP A 213 6.64 -19.90 16.57
CA ASP A 213 5.21 -19.67 16.84
C ASP A 213 4.66 -20.75 17.79
N PHE A 214 4.49 -20.40 19.06
CA PHE A 214 4.12 -21.31 20.15
C PHE A 214 2.70 -21.02 20.63
N ASP A 215 1.90 -22.06 20.86
CA ASP A 215 0.61 -21.90 21.56
C ASP A 215 0.82 -21.80 23.06
N ILE A 216 0.03 -20.95 23.73
CA ILE A 216 -0.02 -20.86 25.20
C ILE A 216 -1.26 -21.61 25.67
N TYR A 217 -1.07 -22.84 26.18
CA TYR A 217 -2.13 -23.67 26.72
C TYR A 217 -1.94 -23.89 28.23
N GLN A 218 -2.94 -23.51 29.04
CA GLN A 218 -2.86 -23.57 30.52
C GLN A 218 -1.58 -22.93 31.07
N ALA A 219 -1.12 -21.85 30.44
CA ALA A 219 0.11 -21.14 30.75
C ALA A 219 1.44 -21.85 30.40
N HIS A 220 1.38 -22.97 29.67
CA HIS A 220 2.53 -23.64 29.07
C HIS A 220 2.66 -23.35 27.59
N LEU A 221 3.89 -23.34 27.08
CA LEU A 221 4.17 -23.24 25.65
C LEU A 221 4.12 -24.63 25.02
N GLN A 222 3.30 -24.80 23.99
CA GLN A 222 3.23 -26.02 23.19
C GLN A 222 3.89 -25.80 21.82
N LEU A 223 4.72 -26.79 21.45
CA LEU A 223 5.36 -26.87 20.15
C LEU A 223 4.32 -27.18 19.06
N MET A 224 4.21 -26.29 18.07
CA MET A 224 3.59 -26.62 16.79
C MET A 224 4.56 -27.51 15.99
N GLN A 225 4.04 -28.46 15.22
CA GLN A 225 4.87 -29.46 14.54
C GLN A 225 5.81 -28.91 13.44
N ASP A 226 5.66 -27.66 12.99
CA ASP A 226 6.45 -27.09 11.88
C ASP A 226 6.86 -25.62 12.12
N HIS A 227 7.99 -25.38 12.78
CA HIS A 227 8.54 -24.02 12.92
C HIS A 227 9.42 -23.59 11.74
N ASN A 228 9.39 -22.29 11.44
CA ASN A 228 10.16 -21.69 10.36
C ASN A 228 11.68 -21.88 10.51
N ILE A 229 12.21 -21.87 11.73
CA ILE A 229 13.64 -22.14 11.96
C ILE A 229 14.04 -23.56 11.54
N VAL A 230 13.17 -24.55 11.76
CA VAL A 230 13.42 -25.96 11.40
C VAL A 230 13.42 -26.09 9.88
N LYS A 231 12.40 -25.49 9.23
CA LYS A 231 12.33 -25.40 7.77
C LYS A 231 13.56 -24.71 7.17
N LEU A 232 14.03 -23.62 7.79
CA LEU A 232 15.25 -22.92 7.37
C LEU A 232 16.48 -23.84 7.47
N ARG A 233 16.64 -24.54 8.61
CA ARG A 233 17.71 -25.51 8.82
C ARG A 233 17.74 -26.58 7.72
N ASP A 234 16.58 -27.13 7.40
CA ASP A 234 16.46 -28.17 6.37
C ASP A 234 16.78 -27.64 4.96
N ILE A 235 16.35 -26.41 4.64
CA ILE A 235 16.70 -25.76 3.37
C ILE A 235 18.22 -25.54 3.25
N LEU A 236 18.87 -25.08 4.33
CA LEU A 236 20.32 -24.88 4.32
C LEU A 236 21.08 -26.21 4.16
N LYS A 237 20.63 -27.28 4.82
CA LYS A 237 21.19 -28.64 4.62
C LYS A 237 21.02 -29.12 3.18
N LYS A 238 19.84 -28.94 2.58
CA LYS A 238 19.60 -29.26 1.16
C LYS A 238 20.56 -28.51 0.22
N LEU A 239 20.91 -27.27 0.54
CA LEU A 239 21.88 -26.50 -0.26
C LEU A 239 23.32 -26.99 -0.10
N LEU A 240 23.69 -27.59 1.04
CA LEU A 240 25.00 -28.25 1.22
C LEU A 240 25.08 -29.58 0.47
N GLU A 241 24.02 -30.38 0.56
CA GLU A 241 23.90 -31.67 -0.11
C GLU A 241 23.85 -31.52 -1.64
N ASN A 242 23.05 -30.57 -2.12
CA ASN A 242 22.79 -30.31 -3.54
C ASN A 242 23.03 -28.84 -3.89
N PRO A 243 24.31 -28.38 -3.92
CA PRO A 243 24.62 -26.99 -4.18
C PRO A 243 24.29 -26.58 -5.63
N PRO A 244 24.01 -25.28 -5.88
CA PRO A 244 23.87 -24.75 -7.22
C PRO A 244 25.13 -25.01 -8.08
N ARG A 245 24.97 -24.97 -9.41
CA ARG A 245 26.12 -25.11 -10.32
C ARG A 245 26.98 -23.84 -10.29
N PHE A 246 28.26 -24.01 -9.95
CA PHE A 246 29.30 -22.97 -10.04
C PHE A 246 30.28 -23.28 -11.18
N SER A 247 30.91 -22.24 -11.74
CA SER A 247 31.85 -22.34 -12.87
C SER A 247 33.22 -22.87 -12.47
N ASN A 248 33.60 -22.71 -11.21
CA ASN A 248 34.88 -23.20 -10.68
C ASN A 248 34.66 -23.80 -9.28
N LYS A 249 35.66 -24.54 -8.81
CA LYS A 249 35.61 -25.23 -7.52
C LYS A 249 35.72 -24.27 -6.32
N ILE A 250 36.46 -23.18 -6.47
CA ILE A 250 36.69 -22.19 -5.40
C ILE A 250 35.37 -21.53 -5.01
N ASP A 251 34.59 -21.03 -5.98
CA ASP A 251 33.28 -20.41 -5.74
C ASP A 251 32.29 -21.39 -5.09
N LEU A 252 32.39 -22.69 -5.41
CA LEU A 252 31.57 -23.73 -4.80
C LEU A 252 31.97 -23.97 -3.34
N ASP A 253 33.27 -24.06 -3.07
CA ASP A 253 33.80 -24.29 -1.73
C ASP A 253 33.51 -23.07 -0.83
N ASP A 254 33.69 -21.84 -1.34
CA ASP A 254 33.30 -20.59 -0.67
C ASP A 254 31.80 -20.56 -0.35
N PHE A 255 30.95 -20.92 -1.33
CA PHE A 255 29.51 -21.01 -1.10
C PHE A 255 29.17 -22.01 0.00
N ARG A 256 29.79 -23.20 0.00
CA ARG A 256 29.57 -24.21 1.03
C ARG A 256 29.97 -23.71 2.41
N LEU A 257 31.14 -23.09 2.55
CA LEU A 257 31.59 -22.52 3.81
C LEU A 257 30.60 -21.47 4.34
N VAL A 258 30.08 -20.61 3.46
CA VAL A 258 29.07 -19.61 3.83
C VAL A 258 27.78 -20.28 4.32
N ILE A 259 27.30 -21.32 3.63
CA ILE A 259 26.09 -22.05 4.05
C ILE A 259 26.32 -22.84 5.35
N GLU A 260 27.50 -23.45 5.54
CA GLU A 260 27.87 -24.16 6.77
C GLU A 260 27.89 -23.20 7.97
N ASP A 261 28.53 -22.04 7.83
CA ASP A 261 28.57 -21.05 8.89
C ASP A 261 27.18 -20.45 9.17
N LEU A 262 26.38 -20.24 8.13
CA LEU A 262 25.00 -19.77 8.30
C LEU A 262 24.16 -20.82 9.03
N LEU A 263 24.33 -22.10 8.69
CA LEU A 263 23.68 -23.23 9.36
C LEU A 263 24.08 -23.29 10.83
N ARG A 264 25.37 -23.12 11.18
CA ARG A 264 25.82 -23.05 12.58
C ARG A 264 25.13 -21.94 13.37
N ILE A 265 24.99 -20.74 12.79
CA ILE A 265 24.27 -19.65 13.45
C ILE A 265 22.80 -20.00 13.63
N VAL A 266 22.17 -20.56 12.60
CA VAL A 266 20.77 -21.02 12.67
C VAL A 266 20.58 -22.10 13.73
N ASP A 267 21.52 -23.03 13.87
CA ASP A 267 21.52 -24.07 14.91
C ASP A 267 21.66 -23.45 16.30
N VAL A 268 22.56 -22.47 16.50
CA VAL A 268 22.66 -21.74 17.78
C VAL A 268 21.35 -21.04 18.13
N ILE A 269 20.68 -20.39 17.17
CA ILE A 269 19.35 -19.79 17.39
C ILE A 269 18.36 -20.87 17.80
N ALA A 270 18.37 -21.99 17.08
CA ALA A 270 17.42 -23.07 17.28
C ALA A 270 17.56 -23.73 18.67
N ASP A 271 18.80 -23.95 19.09
CA ASP A 271 19.13 -24.58 20.37
C ASP A 271 18.89 -23.62 21.55
N SER A 272 19.17 -22.32 21.37
CA SER A 272 19.00 -21.31 22.43
C SER A 272 17.54 -20.97 22.72
N LEU A 273 16.66 -21.14 21.74
CA LEU A 273 15.21 -20.90 21.85
C LEU A 273 14.42 -22.22 21.94
N TYR A 274 15.11 -23.32 22.24
CA TYR A 274 14.48 -24.62 22.35
C TYR A 274 13.48 -24.63 23.52
N ILE A 275 12.21 -24.85 23.18
CA ILE A 275 11.13 -25.12 24.13
C ILE A 275 10.90 -26.62 24.09
N PRO A 276 11.02 -27.34 25.22
CA PRO A 276 10.96 -28.80 25.16
C PRO A 276 9.54 -29.32 24.96
N ALA A 277 9.43 -30.49 24.33
CA ALA A 277 8.17 -31.05 23.83
C ALA A 277 7.12 -31.44 24.89
N ASP A 278 7.52 -31.59 26.16
CA ASP A 278 6.61 -31.92 27.26
C ASP A 278 6.88 -31.02 28.48
N PRO A 279 6.15 -29.89 28.60
CA PRO A 279 6.28 -28.97 29.72
C PRO A 279 6.06 -29.65 31.08
N LYS A 280 5.14 -30.63 31.15
CA LYS A 280 4.83 -31.36 32.39
C LYS A 280 5.97 -32.27 32.83
N LYS A 281 6.70 -32.84 31.86
CA LYS A 281 7.91 -33.60 32.15
C LYS A 281 8.98 -32.69 32.76
N ILE A 282 9.17 -31.47 32.25
CA ILE A 282 10.16 -30.54 32.79
C ILE A 282 9.78 -29.98 34.14
N GLU A 283 8.50 -29.65 34.33
CA GLU A 283 7.98 -29.30 35.65
C GLU A 283 8.31 -30.37 36.67
N ARG A 284 8.03 -31.63 36.29
CA ARG A 284 8.31 -32.79 37.12
C ARG A 284 9.82 -32.97 37.35
N ASP A 285 10.64 -32.91 36.32
CA ASP A 285 12.08 -33.12 36.42
C ASP A 285 12.73 -32.00 37.26
N THR A 286 12.35 -30.74 37.03
CA THR A 286 12.84 -29.57 37.81
C THR A 286 12.36 -29.63 39.27
N PHE A 287 11.10 -30.03 39.49
CA PHE A 287 10.58 -30.28 40.84
C PHE A 287 11.40 -31.35 41.55
N ILE A 288 11.66 -32.49 40.87
CA ILE A 288 12.44 -33.61 41.42
C ILE A 288 13.86 -33.16 41.76
N ASP A 289 14.56 -32.49 40.84
CA ASP A 289 15.95 -32.03 41.02
C ASP A 289 16.06 -31.06 42.21
N TYR A 290 15.15 -30.10 42.31
CA TYR A 290 15.17 -29.15 43.43
C TYR A 290 14.82 -29.79 44.77
N LEU A 291 13.90 -30.77 44.77
CA LEU A 291 13.54 -31.52 45.98
C LEU A 291 14.73 -32.35 46.48
N TYR A 292 15.54 -32.88 45.57
CA TYR A 292 16.78 -33.58 45.90
C TYR A 292 17.84 -32.64 46.49
N GLU A 293 18.01 -31.43 45.96
CA GLU A 293 19.02 -30.49 46.42
C GLU A 293 18.67 -29.76 47.73
N LYS A 294 17.43 -29.27 47.86
CA LYS A 294 17.06 -28.31 48.92
C LYS A 294 16.11 -28.87 49.98
N LYS A 295 15.48 -30.02 49.73
CA LYS A 295 14.52 -30.70 50.62
C LYS A 295 13.36 -29.83 51.15
N ASP A 296 13.00 -28.76 50.43
CA ASP A 296 11.81 -27.95 50.73
C ASP A 296 10.77 -28.11 49.62
N PRO A 297 9.70 -28.89 49.86
CA PRO A 297 8.66 -29.14 48.87
C PRO A 297 7.93 -27.87 48.42
N LEU A 298 7.71 -26.88 49.29
CA LEU A 298 6.95 -25.67 48.95
C LEU A 298 7.75 -24.75 48.03
N SER A 299 9.03 -24.55 48.31
CA SER A 299 9.93 -23.82 47.40
C SER A 299 10.15 -24.60 46.10
N ALA A 300 10.22 -25.93 46.15
CA ALA A 300 10.32 -26.78 44.95
C ALA A 300 9.07 -26.64 44.06
N ILE A 301 7.86 -26.65 44.64
CA ILE A 301 6.60 -26.43 43.91
C ILE A 301 6.60 -25.03 43.29
N ASN A 302 6.92 -23.99 44.07
CA ASN A 302 6.93 -22.62 43.57
C ASN A 302 7.97 -22.41 42.47
N LEU A 303 9.15 -23.03 42.59
CA LEU A 303 10.18 -22.96 41.56
C LEU A 303 9.76 -23.73 40.30
N ALA A 304 9.29 -24.98 40.45
CA ALA A 304 8.84 -25.82 39.34
C ALA A 304 7.71 -25.13 38.55
N LEU A 305 6.73 -24.55 39.25
CA LEU A 305 5.65 -23.75 38.68
C LEU A 305 6.15 -22.47 38.01
N VAL A 306 7.34 -21.93 38.35
CA VAL A 306 7.92 -20.73 37.71
C VAL A 306 8.83 -21.09 36.54
N THR A 307 9.55 -22.21 36.61
CA THR A 307 10.39 -22.75 35.51
C THR A 307 9.56 -23.40 34.40
N ALA A 308 8.35 -23.88 34.73
CA ALA A 308 7.35 -24.34 33.75
C ALA A 308 6.97 -23.26 32.75
N TYR A 309 6.91 -22.02 33.24
CA TYR A 309 6.85 -20.83 32.42
C TYR A 309 8.26 -20.59 31.90
N ILE A 310 8.63 -21.33 30.87
CA ILE A 310 9.65 -20.83 29.95
C ILE A 310 9.22 -19.40 29.64
N LYS A 311 10.10 -18.42 29.87
CA LYS A 311 9.88 -17.01 29.55
C LYS A 311 10.63 -16.71 28.26
N PRO A 312 10.00 -16.89 27.09
CA PRO A 312 10.61 -16.59 25.80
C PRO A 312 11.15 -15.17 25.72
N GLU A 313 10.56 -14.22 26.44
CA GLU A 313 11.07 -12.85 26.53
C GLU A 313 12.45 -12.81 27.22
N THR A 314 12.63 -13.57 28.30
CA THR A 314 13.93 -13.72 28.98
C THR A 314 14.94 -14.44 28.08
N GLN A 315 14.56 -15.53 27.43
CA GLN A 315 15.42 -16.25 26.48
C GLN A 315 15.80 -15.38 25.26
N VAL A 316 14.87 -14.57 24.76
CA VAL A 316 15.14 -13.61 23.67
C VAL A 316 16.08 -12.51 24.14
N ASN A 317 15.94 -12.03 25.37
CA ASN A 317 16.88 -11.05 25.93
C ASN A 317 18.28 -11.63 26.10
N GLU A 318 18.39 -12.85 26.64
CA GLU A 318 19.67 -13.58 26.75
C GLU A 318 20.29 -13.83 25.37
N LEU A 319 19.48 -14.26 24.40
CA LEU A 319 19.93 -14.47 23.02
C LEU A 319 20.42 -13.16 22.38
N ASN A 320 19.70 -12.06 22.59
CA ASN A 320 20.11 -10.73 22.14
C ASN A 320 21.45 -10.32 22.76
N GLU A 321 21.64 -10.57 24.06
CA GLU A 321 22.92 -10.30 24.73
C GLU A 321 24.06 -11.15 24.17
N ILE A 322 23.84 -12.45 23.99
CA ILE A 322 24.84 -13.38 23.45
C ILE A 322 25.21 -12.97 22.03
N PHE A 323 24.22 -12.74 21.16
CA PHE A 323 24.45 -12.33 19.78
C PHE A 323 25.12 -10.96 19.69
N GLY A 324 24.79 -10.04 20.59
CA GLY A 324 25.45 -8.74 20.71
C GLY A 324 26.92 -8.88 21.13
N LYS A 325 27.19 -9.60 22.23
CA LYS A 325 28.55 -9.80 22.78
C LYS A 325 29.46 -10.54 21.80
N LEU A 326 28.94 -11.57 21.13
CA LEU A 326 29.68 -12.38 20.16
C LEU A 326 29.64 -11.84 18.73
N LYS A 327 29.02 -10.67 18.50
CA LYS A 327 28.85 -10.06 17.18
C LYS A 327 28.21 -10.98 16.14
N LEU A 328 27.34 -11.89 16.57
CA LEU A 328 26.67 -12.85 15.69
C LEU A 328 25.66 -12.18 14.75
N PHE A 329 25.08 -11.04 15.12
CA PHE A 329 24.26 -10.24 14.20
C PHE A 329 25.08 -9.69 13.03
N GLU A 330 26.31 -9.22 13.29
CA GLU A 330 27.23 -8.74 12.25
C GLU A 330 27.65 -9.90 11.34
N ARG A 331 27.98 -11.06 11.93
CA ARG A 331 28.33 -12.26 11.17
C ARG A 331 27.16 -12.77 10.32
N LEU A 332 25.94 -12.80 10.87
CA LEU A 332 24.73 -13.17 10.13
C LEU A 332 24.48 -12.22 8.95
N SER A 333 24.62 -10.91 9.18
CA SER A 333 24.52 -9.89 8.14
C SER A 333 25.54 -10.10 7.02
N GLU A 334 26.80 -10.39 7.37
CA GLU A 334 27.88 -10.68 6.43
C GLU A 334 27.57 -11.92 5.58
N LEU A 335 27.25 -13.06 6.21
CA LEU A 335 26.96 -14.31 5.54
C LEU A 335 25.76 -14.20 4.60
N CYS A 336 24.66 -13.61 5.07
CA CYS A 336 23.49 -13.40 4.23
C CYS A 336 23.80 -12.46 3.05
N SER A 337 24.70 -11.48 3.21
CA SER A 337 25.11 -10.56 2.15
C SER A 337 25.92 -11.22 1.04
N GLN A 338 26.69 -12.26 1.37
CA GLN A 338 27.49 -13.02 0.39
C GLN A 338 26.62 -13.89 -0.53
N ILE A 339 25.43 -14.30 -0.07
CA ILE A 339 24.50 -15.12 -0.86
C ILE A 339 23.68 -14.22 -1.80
N LYS A 340 23.98 -14.31 -3.10
CA LYS A 340 23.28 -13.57 -4.15
C LYS A 340 21.96 -14.24 -4.54
N PRO A 341 20.86 -13.47 -4.76
CA PRO A 341 19.57 -14.05 -5.15
C PRO A 341 19.64 -14.95 -6.40
N GLU A 342 20.49 -14.61 -7.38
CA GLU A 342 20.66 -15.37 -8.61
C GLU A 342 21.16 -16.80 -8.35
N VAL A 343 21.98 -16.99 -7.30
CA VAL A 343 22.49 -18.30 -6.88
C VAL A 343 21.33 -19.15 -6.34
N ILE A 344 20.45 -18.54 -5.53
CA ILE A 344 19.26 -19.21 -4.99
C ILE A 344 18.29 -19.58 -6.11
N TYR A 345 18.04 -18.71 -7.08
CA TYR A 345 17.16 -19.03 -8.21
C TYR A 345 17.66 -20.20 -9.06
N ARG A 346 18.99 -20.39 -9.17
CA ARG A 346 19.64 -21.52 -9.87
C ARG A 346 19.69 -22.82 -9.07
N SER A 347 19.34 -22.80 -7.78
CA SER A 347 19.31 -24.00 -6.94
C SER A 347 18.16 -24.95 -7.33
N GLN A 348 18.24 -26.19 -6.84
CA GLN A 348 17.18 -27.21 -7.00
C GLN A 348 16.04 -27.08 -5.98
N LEU A 349 16.06 -26.06 -5.12
CA LEU A 349 14.97 -25.79 -4.19
C LEU A 349 13.63 -25.57 -4.92
N SER A 350 12.52 -25.94 -4.28
CA SER A 350 11.18 -25.60 -4.76
C SER A 350 10.95 -24.10 -4.76
N SER A 351 9.96 -23.61 -5.51
CA SER A 351 9.63 -22.17 -5.55
C SER A 351 9.31 -21.60 -4.16
N GLN A 352 8.59 -22.36 -3.33
CA GLN A 352 8.24 -21.94 -1.97
C GLN A 352 9.48 -21.87 -1.05
N GLU A 353 10.39 -22.83 -1.15
CA GLU A 353 11.65 -22.80 -0.39
C GLU A 353 12.56 -21.66 -0.84
N LYS A 354 12.59 -21.36 -2.15
CA LYS A 354 13.34 -20.21 -2.69
C LYS A 354 12.80 -18.90 -2.15
N GLU A 355 11.50 -18.69 -2.18
CA GLU A 355 10.87 -17.47 -1.65
C GLU A 355 11.14 -17.32 -0.15
N PHE A 356 10.93 -18.40 0.62
CA PHE A 356 11.18 -18.42 2.06
C PHE A 356 12.65 -18.12 2.42
N LEU A 357 13.60 -18.72 1.72
CA LEU A 357 15.02 -18.45 1.95
C LEU A 357 15.39 -17.01 1.56
N LEU A 358 14.88 -16.49 0.45
CA LEU A 358 15.14 -15.11 0.03
C LEU A 358 14.59 -14.11 1.06
N GLU A 359 13.44 -14.40 1.64
CA GLU A 359 12.86 -13.62 2.73
C GLU A 359 13.76 -13.59 3.97
N PHE A 360 14.25 -14.76 4.40
CA PHE A 360 15.23 -14.86 5.48
C PHE A 360 16.50 -14.07 5.15
N LEU A 361 17.07 -14.24 3.95
CA LEU A 361 18.29 -13.55 3.55
C LEU A 361 18.12 -12.02 3.51
N ILE A 362 16.94 -11.53 3.12
CA ILE A 362 16.63 -10.08 3.15
C ILE A 362 16.66 -9.54 4.59
N CYS A 363 16.04 -10.25 5.54
CA CYS A 363 16.05 -9.87 6.94
C CYS A 363 17.44 -10.05 7.57
N GLY A 364 18.07 -11.21 7.35
CA GLY A 364 19.37 -11.61 7.87
C GLY A 364 20.50 -10.66 7.47
N LYS A 365 20.50 -10.18 6.21
CA LYS A 365 21.44 -9.14 5.72
C LYS A 365 21.50 -7.90 6.61
N ARG A 366 20.46 -7.64 7.40
CA ARG A 366 20.31 -6.44 8.22
C ARG A 366 19.89 -6.78 9.64
N ALA A 367 20.16 -7.99 10.08
CA ALA A 367 19.80 -8.49 11.39
C ALA A 367 20.25 -7.51 12.49
N GLU A 368 19.32 -7.18 13.39
CA GLU A 368 19.57 -6.29 14.51
C GLU A 368 19.42 -7.01 15.84
N ARG A 369 18.24 -7.61 16.03
CA ARG A 369 17.81 -8.20 17.29
C ARG A 369 16.71 -9.22 17.06
N PHE A 370 16.52 -10.08 18.03
CA PHE A 370 15.34 -10.90 18.17
C PHE A 370 14.25 -10.15 18.95
N VAL A 371 12.99 -10.40 18.59
CA VAL A 371 11.83 -9.83 19.26
C VAL A 371 10.90 -10.97 19.63
N ALA A 372 10.66 -11.16 20.93
CA ALA A 372 9.58 -11.99 21.42
C ALA A 372 8.29 -11.18 21.42
N ARG A 373 7.19 -11.82 21.08
CA ARG A 373 5.90 -11.18 21.05
C ARG A 373 4.83 -12.12 21.58
N ARG A 374 4.24 -11.73 22.71
CA ARG A 374 3.15 -12.45 23.36
C ARG A 374 1.80 -11.91 22.89
N VAL A 375 0.86 -12.82 22.65
CA VAL A 375 -0.55 -12.51 22.42
C VAL A 375 -1.35 -13.27 23.47
N ASP A 376 -2.06 -12.55 24.33
CA ASP A 376 -2.72 -13.17 25.50
C ASP A 376 -3.99 -13.93 25.13
N VAL A 377 -4.73 -13.46 24.13
CA VAL A 377 -5.99 -14.06 23.68
C VAL A 377 -6.07 -13.96 22.17
N SER A 378 -6.34 -15.08 21.51
CA SER A 378 -6.55 -15.16 20.07
C SER A 378 -7.88 -15.85 19.74
N PRO A 379 -8.82 -15.17 19.06
CA PRO A 379 -10.01 -15.82 18.51
C PRO A 379 -9.68 -16.97 17.56
N GLU A 380 -8.51 -16.95 16.91
CA GLU A 380 -8.06 -17.99 15.97
C GLU A 380 -7.55 -19.26 16.67
N ARG A 381 -7.24 -19.18 17.96
CA ARG A 381 -6.82 -20.31 18.80
C ARG A 381 -7.87 -20.58 19.88
N ASP A 382 -9.15 -20.39 19.58
CA ASP A 382 -10.28 -20.62 20.51
C ASP A 382 -10.12 -19.88 21.86
N GLY A 383 -9.54 -18.67 21.83
CA GLY A 383 -9.28 -17.85 23.01
C GLY A 383 -7.95 -18.14 23.71
N HIS A 384 -7.16 -19.11 23.23
CA HIS A 384 -5.81 -19.36 23.73
C HIS A 384 -4.84 -18.25 23.28
N GLY A 385 -3.88 -17.94 24.16
CA GLY A 385 -2.76 -17.07 23.81
C GLY A 385 -1.74 -17.79 22.95
N TYR A 386 -0.82 -17.05 22.34
CA TYR A 386 0.33 -17.59 21.62
C TYR A 386 1.53 -16.66 21.76
N LEU A 387 2.72 -17.16 21.43
CA LEU A 387 3.96 -16.39 21.43
C LEU A 387 4.77 -16.63 20.16
N GLU A 388 5.25 -15.54 19.59
CA GLU A 388 6.04 -15.56 18.37
C GLU A 388 7.44 -15.00 18.64
N ILE A 389 8.42 -15.53 17.93
CA ILE A 389 9.79 -15.01 17.98
C ILE A 389 10.22 -14.62 16.57
N TYR A 390 10.70 -13.39 16.44
CA TYR A 390 11.11 -12.76 15.19
C TYR A 390 12.59 -12.45 15.17
N LEU A 391 13.23 -12.67 14.03
CA LEU A 391 14.41 -11.90 13.66
C LEU A 391 13.94 -10.54 13.11
N LYS A 392 14.41 -9.45 13.72
CA LYS A 392 14.15 -8.09 13.27
C LYS A 392 15.38 -7.52 12.57
N ALA A 393 15.17 -6.99 11.38
CA ALA A 393 16.18 -6.22 10.67
C ALA A 393 16.15 -4.75 11.12
N ARG A 394 17.31 -4.09 11.08
CA ARG A 394 17.49 -2.67 11.43
C ARG A 394 16.53 -1.80 10.62
N GLU A 395 16.62 -1.90 9.29
CA GLU A 395 15.87 -1.06 8.35
C GLU A 395 15.64 -1.75 7.00
N ASN A 396 14.60 -1.34 6.27
CA ASN A 396 14.35 -1.77 4.89
C ASN A 396 15.16 -0.94 3.87
N VAL A 397 15.25 -1.42 2.62
CA VAL A 397 16.11 -0.79 1.59
C VAL A 397 15.69 0.66 1.35
N PHE A 398 14.39 0.93 1.41
CA PHE A 398 13.84 2.25 1.21
C PHE A 398 14.24 3.21 2.33
N GLN A 399 14.15 2.77 3.59
CA GLN A 399 14.58 3.54 4.77
C GLN A 399 16.04 3.98 4.68
N GLU A 400 16.94 3.09 4.23
CA GLU A 400 18.35 3.45 4.03
C GLU A 400 18.52 4.52 2.93
N VAL A 401 17.80 4.38 1.81
CA VAL A 401 17.86 5.39 0.74
C VAL A 401 17.31 6.72 1.23
N LEU A 402 16.25 6.71 2.05
CA LEU A 402 15.68 7.92 2.63
C LEU A 402 16.71 8.67 3.48
N LYS A 403 17.59 7.99 4.23
CA LYS A 403 18.67 8.64 5.01
C LYS A 403 19.61 9.52 4.18
N LEU A 404 19.74 9.25 2.88
CA LEU A 404 20.57 10.05 1.98
C LEU A 404 20.00 11.46 1.73
N TYR A 405 18.71 11.67 2.01
CA TYR A 405 18.06 12.98 1.90
C TYR A 405 18.14 13.71 3.25
N SER A 406 18.56 14.98 3.20
CA SER A 406 18.64 15.82 4.40
C SER A 406 17.25 16.17 4.93
N LYS A 407 16.26 16.32 4.03
CA LYS A 407 14.90 16.74 4.37
C LYS A 407 13.83 15.79 3.84
N LYS A 408 12.86 15.45 4.68
CA LYS A 408 11.85 14.41 4.42
C LYS A 408 10.47 14.91 4.82
N LEU A 409 9.55 14.90 3.87
CA LEU A 409 8.13 15.11 4.13
C LEU A 409 7.37 13.81 3.86
N TYR A 410 6.95 13.15 4.93
CA TYR A 410 6.12 11.96 4.86
C TYR A 410 4.66 12.37 4.78
N VAL A 411 3.90 11.79 3.84
CA VAL A 411 2.49 12.14 3.62
C VAL A 411 1.67 10.86 3.70
N THR A 412 0.63 10.84 4.52
CA THR A 412 -0.20 9.63 4.68
C THR A 412 -1.62 9.95 5.14
N ALA A 413 -2.56 9.07 4.81
CA ALA A 413 -3.87 9.02 5.45
C ALA A 413 -3.91 8.07 6.67
N THR A 414 -3.01 7.10 6.73
CA THR A 414 -2.89 6.09 7.78
C THR A 414 -1.57 6.29 8.52
N LEU A 415 -1.64 6.84 9.74
CA LEU A 415 -0.43 7.08 10.52
C LEU A 415 0.30 5.75 10.80
N PRO A 416 1.64 5.69 10.69
CA PRO A 416 2.41 4.53 11.14
C PRO A 416 2.19 4.23 12.63
N ASP A 417 2.23 2.95 13.01
CA ASP A 417 2.00 2.54 14.41
C ASP A 417 3.10 2.99 15.36
N THR A 418 4.32 3.14 14.84
CA THR A 418 5.46 3.70 15.56
C THR A 418 6.07 4.81 14.72
N LEU A 419 6.11 6.01 15.28
CA LEU A 419 6.86 7.13 14.75
C LEU A 419 7.99 7.42 15.71
N SER A 420 9.19 7.59 15.17
CA SER A 420 10.34 8.00 15.97
C SER A 420 10.13 9.43 16.48
N GLU A 421 10.64 9.72 17.68
CA GLU A 421 10.46 11.01 18.35
C GLU A 421 11.04 12.20 17.57
N ASP A 422 11.99 11.95 16.67
CA ASP A 422 12.61 12.94 15.80
C ASP A 422 11.73 13.34 14.59
N ILE A 423 10.58 12.68 14.40
CA ILE A 423 9.63 13.00 13.31
C ILE A 423 8.50 13.85 13.85
N ILE A 424 8.41 15.10 13.39
CA ILE A 424 7.37 16.03 13.83
C ILE A 424 6.07 15.75 13.07
N LYS A 425 4.98 15.60 13.81
CA LYS A 425 3.65 15.32 13.26
C LYS A 425 2.85 16.61 13.07
N VAL A 426 2.23 16.75 11.90
CA VAL A 426 1.20 17.77 11.60
C VAL A 426 -0.06 17.04 11.13
N VAL A 427 -1.20 17.37 11.72
CA VAL A 427 -2.46 16.63 11.52
C VAL A 427 -3.55 17.54 10.98
N ALA A 428 -4.25 17.07 9.95
CA ALA A 428 -5.52 17.69 9.57
C ALA A 428 -6.65 17.10 10.42
N ASP A 429 -7.11 17.86 11.41
CA ASP A 429 -8.08 17.39 12.43
C ASP A 429 -9.47 17.06 11.88
N ARG A 430 -9.79 17.42 10.63
CA ARG A 430 -11.13 17.24 10.04
C ARG A 430 -11.06 16.81 8.58
N ASP A 431 -11.98 15.93 8.20
CA ASP A 431 -12.29 15.64 6.80
C ASP A 431 -13.40 16.60 6.32
N PRO A 432 -13.12 17.50 5.35
CA PRO A 432 -14.12 18.45 4.86
C PRO A 432 -15.30 17.78 4.15
N PHE A 433 -15.20 16.49 3.85
CA PHE A 433 -16.25 15.69 3.22
C PHE A 433 -16.72 14.54 4.11
N ALA A 434 -16.47 14.61 5.42
CA ALA A 434 -16.94 13.62 6.40
C ALA A 434 -18.44 13.32 6.24
N GLU A 435 -19.25 14.37 6.05
CA GLU A 435 -20.71 14.29 5.87
C GLU A 435 -21.17 13.46 4.67
N LYS A 436 -20.26 13.07 3.77
CA LYS A 436 -20.54 12.26 2.58
C LYS A 436 -20.11 10.80 2.74
N LYS A 437 -19.42 10.44 3.82
CA LYS A 437 -18.75 9.15 4.01
C LYS A 437 -19.31 8.44 5.24
N LEU A 438 -20.32 7.60 5.02
CA LEU A 438 -21.00 6.86 6.08
C LEU A 438 -20.38 5.47 6.26
N VAL A 439 -20.19 5.06 7.50
CA VAL A 439 -19.82 3.70 7.91
C VAL A 439 -20.91 3.20 8.85
N VAL A 440 -21.58 2.12 8.46
CA VAL A 440 -22.64 1.48 9.24
C VAL A 440 -22.10 0.17 9.81
N LEU A 441 -22.30 -0.04 11.10
CA LEU A 441 -22.15 -1.36 11.69
C LEU A 441 -23.47 -2.10 11.65
N PHE A 442 -23.44 -3.31 11.12
CA PHE A 442 -24.56 -4.22 11.15
C PHE A 442 -24.06 -5.64 11.41
N GLU A 443 -24.10 -6.05 12.68
CA GLU A 443 -23.71 -7.39 13.11
C GLU A 443 -24.77 -8.38 12.64
N CYS A 444 -24.38 -9.31 11.78
CA CYS A 444 -25.31 -10.23 11.12
C CYS A 444 -24.66 -11.57 10.80
N ASP A 445 -25.49 -12.61 10.73
CA ASP A 445 -25.04 -13.94 10.32
C ASP A 445 -24.88 -14.06 8.79
N ASP A 446 -24.39 -15.21 8.31
CA ASP A 446 -24.17 -15.44 6.88
C ASP A 446 -25.46 -15.38 6.04
N GLN A 447 -26.62 -15.73 6.61
CA GLN A 447 -27.91 -15.68 5.91
C GLN A 447 -28.41 -14.24 5.82
N GLU A 448 -28.41 -13.51 6.94
CA GLU A 448 -28.78 -12.10 7.00
C GLU A 448 -27.88 -11.24 6.11
N LYS A 449 -26.58 -11.50 6.11
CA LYS A 449 -25.62 -10.82 5.22
C LYS A 449 -25.93 -11.06 3.75
N LYS A 450 -26.29 -12.29 3.38
CA LYS A 450 -26.70 -12.64 2.01
C LYS A 450 -27.98 -11.93 1.62
N GLU A 451 -28.97 -11.90 2.51
CA GLU A 451 -30.20 -11.15 2.28
C GLU A 451 -29.92 -9.66 2.09
N LEU A 452 -29.11 -9.06 2.96
CA LEU A 452 -28.71 -7.66 2.88
C LEU A 452 -28.06 -7.34 1.54
N VAL A 453 -27.05 -8.10 1.12
CA VAL A 453 -26.36 -7.87 -0.16
C VAL A 453 -27.33 -7.95 -1.34
N ASN A 454 -28.26 -8.91 -1.33
CA ASN A 454 -29.27 -9.05 -2.38
C ASN A 454 -30.21 -7.83 -2.44
N ARG A 455 -30.75 -7.40 -1.29
CA ARG A 455 -31.64 -6.23 -1.20
C ARG A 455 -30.92 -4.94 -1.57
N LEU A 456 -29.66 -4.77 -1.18
CA LEU A 456 -28.85 -3.63 -1.60
C LEU A 456 -28.64 -3.60 -3.11
N ALA A 457 -28.36 -4.75 -3.73
CA ALA A 457 -28.11 -4.86 -5.17
C ALA A 457 -29.33 -4.48 -6.03
N GLU A 458 -30.54 -4.50 -5.47
CA GLU A 458 -31.74 -4.01 -6.14
C GLU A 458 -31.65 -2.52 -6.47
N LYS A 459 -31.01 -1.72 -5.60
CA LYS A 459 -30.96 -0.25 -5.69
C LYS A 459 -29.58 0.33 -5.95
N TYR A 460 -28.53 -0.34 -5.46
CA TYR A 460 -27.16 0.16 -5.42
C TYR A 460 -26.21 -0.75 -6.19
N SER A 461 -25.10 -0.18 -6.65
CA SER A 461 -23.93 -0.95 -7.08
C SER A 461 -23.12 -1.34 -5.86
N VAL A 462 -23.11 -2.63 -5.52
CA VAL A 462 -22.54 -3.15 -4.27
C VAL A 462 -21.15 -3.73 -4.52
N LEU A 463 -20.17 -3.27 -3.75
CA LEU A 463 -18.85 -3.89 -3.66
C LEU A 463 -18.73 -4.68 -2.37
N VAL A 464 -18.65 -6.00 -2.48
CA VAL A 464 -18.25 -6.88 -1.38
C VAL A 464 -16.74 -6.89 -1.28
N ILE A 465 -16.21 -6.58 -0.10
CA ILE A 465 -14.78 -6.58 0.17
C ILE A 465 -14.46 -7.74 1.11
N THR A 466 -13.48 -8.54 0.71
CA THR A 466 -12.94 -9.64 1.51
C THR A 466 -11.41 -9.64 1.44
N THR A 467 -10.79 -10.74 1.83
CA THR A 467 -9.42 -10.75 2.32
C THR A 467 -8.45 -11.47 1.39
N SER A 468 -8.91 -12.53 0.72
CA SER A 468 -8.07 -13.31 -0.20
C SER A 468 -8.82 -13.63 -1.49
N LYS A 469 -8.07 -14.05 -2.52
CA LYS A 469 -8.64 -14.47 -3.81
C LYS A 469 -9.62 -15.64 -3.65
N LYS A 470 -9.27 -16.64 -2.83
CA LYS A 470 -10.10 -17.82 -2.58
C LYS A 470 -11.42 -17.42 -1.94
N ARG A 471 -11.38 -16.51 -0.96
CA ARG A 471 -12.57 -15.98 -0.32
C ARG A 471 -13.40 -15.13 -1.27
N ALA A 472 -12.76 -14.29 -2.08
CA ALA A 472 -13.45 -13.51 -3.10
C ALA A 472 -14.20 -14.39 -4.11
N GLN A 473 -13.62 -15.53 -4.51
CA GLN A 473 -14.32 -16.51 -5.34
C GLN A 473 -15.53 -17.11 -4.63
N LYS A 474 -15.41 -17.47 -3.34
CA LYS A 474 -16.54 -17.93 -2.52
C LYS A 474 -17.64 -16.85 -2.42
N CYS A 475 -17.30 -15.59 -2.18
CA CYS A 475 -18.27 -14.50 -2.15
C CYS A 475 -18.97 -14.34 -3.51
N CYS A 476 -18.26 -14.49 -4.63
CA CYS A 476 -18.89 -14.48 -5.96
C CYS A 476 -19.93 -15.61 -6.11
N GLU A 477 -19.64 -16.81 -5.60
CA GLU A 477 -20.56 -17.96 -5.61
C GLU A 477 -21.77 -17.72 -4.70
N VAL A 478 -21.56 -17.15 -3.51
CA VAL A 478 -22.62 -16.92 -2.51
C VAL A 478 -23.57 -15.80 -2.93
N TYR A 479 -23.03 -14.67 -3.44
CA TYR A 479 -23.79 -13.46 -3.75
C TYR A 479 -24.08 -13.27 -5.24
N GLY A 480 -23.64 -14.19 -6.11
CA GLY A 480 -23.84 -14.08 -7.57
C GLY A 480 -23.03 -12.97 -8.25
N GLY A 481 -21.87 -12.62 -7.68
CA GLY A 481 -21.06 -11.47 -8.07
C GLY A 481 -19.91 -11.73 -9.04
N VAL A 482 -19.18 -10.66 -9.40
CA VAL A 482 -18.00 -10.74 -10.29
C VAL A 482 -16.77 -10.10 -9.64
N LEU A 483 -15.62 -10.76 -9.78
CA LEU A 483 -14.34 -10.27 -9.28
C LEU A 483 -13.85 -9.03 -10.06
N VAL A 484 -13.54 -7.94 -9.35
CA VAL A 484 -13.14 -6.64 -9.96
C VAL A 484 -11.79 -6.73 -10.71
N SER A 485 -10.82 -7.49 -10.18
CA SER A 485 -9.45 -7.61 -10.73
C SER A 485 -9.32 -8.11 -12.18
N ARG A 486 -10.44 -8.43 -12.86
CA ARG A 486 -10.49 -8.96 -14.22
C ARG A 486 -11.33 -8.14 -15.20
N LYS A 487 -11.84 -6.96 -14.82
CA LYS A 487 -12.83 -6.22 -15.61
C LYS A 487 -12.39 -4.81 -15.99
N SER A 488 -12.67 -4.43 -17.23
CA SER A 488 -12.54 -3.05 -17.69
C SER A 488 -13.68 -2.19 -17.09
N LEU A 489 -13.44 -0.88 -16.94
CA LEU A 489 -14.48 0.08 -16.55
C LEU A 489 -15.75 -0.10 -17.40
N GLU A 490 -15.59 -0.26 -18.72
CA GLU A 490 -16.69 -0.46 -19.66
C GLU A 490 -17.51 -1.73 -19.40
N GLU A 491 -16.91 -2.81 -18.90
CA GLU A 491 -17.64 -4.03 -18.50
C GLU A 491 -18.44 -3.85 -17.20
N ILE A 492 -17.96 -3.01 -16.29
CA ILE A 492 -18.67 -2.63 -15.06
C ILE A 492 -19.84 -1.69 -15.41
N TYR A 493 -19.63 -0.75 -16.35
CA TYR A 493 -20.63 0.21 -16.81
C TYR A 493 -21.72 -0.38 -17.73
N SER A 494 -21.39 -1.39 -18.54
CA SER A 494 -22.31 -1.96 -19.55
C SER A 494 -23.28 -3.00 -18.99
N LYS A 495 -23.02 -3.51 -17.78
CA LYS A 495 -23.90 -4.44 -17.08
C LYS A 495 -24.66 -3.65 -16.01
N LYS A 496 -25.99 -3.80 -15.95
CA LYS A 496 -26.88 -3.23 -14.91
C LYS A 496 -26.35 -3.49 -13.47
N ARG A 497 -27.03 -2.93 -12.46
CA ARG A 497 -26.77 -3.17 -11.01
C ARG A 497 -26.37 -4.63 -10.73
N ARG A 498 -25.20 -4.83 -10.12
CA ARG A 498 -24.60 -6.13 -9.81
C ARG A 498 -23.82 -6.06 -8.49
N VAL A 499 -23.64 -7.23 -7.90
CA VAL A 499 -22.67 -7.45 -6.83
C VAL A 499 -21.28 -7.63 -7.45
N TYR A 500 -20.33 -6.89 -6.94
CA TYR A 500 -18.92 -6.99 -7.30
C TYR A 500 -18.13 -7.43 -6.09
N VAL A 501 -17.01 -8.12 -6.31
CA VAL A 501 -16.17 -8.61 -5.22
C VAL A 501 -14.73 -8.17 -5.44
N ASP A 502 -14.10 -7.63 -4.41
CA ASP A 502 -12.66 -7.34 -4.39
C ASP A 502 -12.00 -7.86 -3.11
N TYR A 503 -10.68 -7.98 -3.12
CA TYR A 503 -9.93 -8.46 -1.96
C TYR A 503 -8.58 -7.78 -1.76
N TYR A 504 -8.22 -7.59 -0.48
CA TYR A 504 -7.04 -6.82 -0.09
C TYR A 504 -5.72 -7.41 -0.63
N ASP A 505 -5.60 -8.73 -0.74
CA ASP A 505 -4.33 -9.43 -1.02
C ASP A 505 -3.97 -9.58 -2.51
N SER A 506 -4.72 -8.94 -3.41
CA SER A 506 -4.31 -8.97 -4.81
C SER A 506 -3.08 -8.08 -5.00
N GLY A 507 -1.98 -8.59 -5.56
CA GLY A 507 -0.84 -7.74 -6.01
C GLY A 507 -1.26 -6.65 -7.01
N THR A 508 -2.49 -6.72 -7.50
CA THR A 508 -3.22 -5.75 -8.32
C THR A 508 -4.05 -4.74 -7.52
N SER A 509 -4.39 -5.00 -6.25
CA SER A 509 -5.28 -4.15 -5.42
C SER A 509 -4.63 -2.82 -5.08
N ARG A 510 -3.31 -2.69 -5.16
CA ARG A 510 -2.65 -1.38 -5.05
C ARG A 510 -2.87 -0.45 -6.25
N GLY A 511 -3.43 -0.94 -7.37
CA GLY A 511 -3.56 -0.18 -8.63
C GLY A 511 -4.99 0.00 -9.18
N VAL A 512 -6.02 -0.54 -8.52
CA VAL A 512 -7.40 -0.42 -9.03
C VAL A 512 -8.02 0.91 -8.59
N ASN A 513 -7.79 1.96 -9.39
CA ASN A 513 -8.34 3.32 -9.18
C ASN A 513 -9.87 3.42 -9.42
N ILE A 514 -10.55 2.32 -9.76
CA ILE A 514 -11.93 2.33 -10.28
C ILE A 514 -13.01 2.09 -9.21
N LEU A 515 -12.66 1.87 -7.94
CA LEU A 515 -13.65 1.52 -6.91
C LEU A 515 -14.63 2.67 -6.57
N HIS A 516 -14.32 3.91 -6.98
CA HIS A 516 -15.16 5.10 -6.81
C HIS A 516 -16.52 4.99 -7.52
N VAL A 517 -16.67 4.05 -8.46
CA VAL A 517 -17.91 3.83 -9.21
C VAL A 517 -18.98 3.10 -8.40
N PHE A 518 -18.61 2.44 -7.30
CA PHE A 518 -19.56 1.72 -6.45
C PHE A 518 -20.28 2.65 -5.48
N ASP A 519 -21.50 2.29 -5.09
CA ASP A 519 -22.37 3.10 -4.25
C ASP A 519 -22.23 2.73 -2.77
N VAL A 520 -22.14 1.42 -2.50
CA VAL A 520 -22.06 0.83 -1.17
C VAL A 520 -20.98 -0.24 -1.13
N ALA A 521 -20.12 -0.21 -0.11
CA ALA A 521 -19.26 -1.33 0.25
C ALA A 521 -19.93 -2.21 1.31
N VAL A 522 -19.81 -3.52 1.20
CA VAL A 522 -20.11 -4.47 2.28
C VAL A 522 -18.83 -5.19 2.62
N VAL A 523 -18.35 -5.02 3.84
CA VAL A 523 -17.15 -5.69 4.34
C VAL A 523 -17.58 -7.05 4.88
N ASP A 524 -17.42 -8.06 4.03
CA ASP A 524 -17.73 -9.45 4.39
C ASP A 524 -16.72 -9.98 5.40
N GLU A 525 -15.44 -9.67 5.16
CA GLU A 525 -14.35 -9.93 6.08
C GLU A 525 -13.31 -8.81 5.96
N TRP A 526 -12.71 -8.45 7.10
CA TRP A 526 -11.71 -7.37 7.15
C TRP A 526 -10.32 -7.84 7.56
N ILE A 527 -10.20 -8.99 8.23
CA ILE A 527 -8.93 -9.55 8.70
C ILE A 527 -8.29 -10.35 7.56
N ALA A 528 -7.30 -9.74 6.91
CA ALA A 528 -6.58 -10.39 5.81
C ALA A 528 -5.61 -11.44 6.33
N ARG A 529 -5.87 -12.70 5.98
CA ARG A 529 -4.91 -13.78 6.18
C ARG A 529 -3.84 -13.74 5.10
N ASP A 530 -2.73 -13.09 5.38
CA ASP A 530 -1.49 -13.26 4.63
C ASP A 530 -0.54 -14.11 5.49
N PRO A 531 -0.42 -15.42 5.24
CA PRO A 531 0.48 -16.30 6.01
C PRO A 531 1.95 -15.82 6.01
N ALA A 532 2.37 -15.00 5.04
CA ALA A 532 3.71 -14.42 4.99
C ALA A 532 3.88 -13.19 5.91
N ARG A 533 2.79 -12.58 6.40
CA ARG A 533 2.79 -11.35 7.22
C ARG A 533 2.04 -11.44 8.55
N GLU A 534 1.10 -12.38 8.69
CA GLU A 534 0.54 -12.82 10.00
C GLU A 534 1.68 -13.19 10.95
N ASN A 535 2.69 -13.83 10.35
CA ASN A 535 3.98 -14.12 10.91
C ASN A 535 4.87 -12.88 11.17
N ARG A 536 4.36 -11.67 11.45
CA ARG A 536 5.20 -10.47 11.64
C ARG A 536 4.58 -9.37 12.53
N LEU A 537 3.27 -9.24 12.63
CA LEU A 537 2.63 -8.06 13.25
C LEU A 537 1.73 -8.45 14.42
N ASP A 538 1.87 -7.71 15.54
CA ASP A 538 0.87 -7.48 16.62
C ASP A 538 -0.53 -8.08 16.50
N TYR A 539 -1.25 -8.58 17.52
CA TYR A 539 -2.70 -8.76 17.29
C TYR A 539 -3.33 -7.36 17.13
N THR A 540 -2.98 -6.44 18.02
CA THR A 540 -3.28 -5.01 17.92
C THR A 540 -2.65 -4.37 16.66
N ALA A 541 -1.42 -4.71 16.27
CA ALA A 541 -0.77 -4.16 15.07
C ALA A 541 -1.26 -4.81 13.76
N LEU A 542 -1.67 -6.08 13.76
CA LEU A 542 -2.31 -6.79 12.64
C LEU A 542 -3.72 -6.24 12.45
N TYR A 543 -4.46 -6.01 13.53
CA TYR A 543 -5.77 -5.38 13.49
C TYR A 543 -5.65 -3.91 13.08
N SER A 544 -4.70 -3.17 13.62
CA SER A 544 -4.35 -1.82 13.14
C SER A 544 -3.99 -1.85 11.65
N HIS A 545 -3.14 -2.78 11.22
CA HIS A 545 -2.72 -2.92 9.83
C HIS A 545 -3.88 -3.30 8.90
N ASN A 546 -4.71 -4.26 9.30
CA ASN A 546 -5.90 -4.69 8.56
C ASN A 546 -6.94 -3.57 8.52
N ALA A 547 -7.10 -2.80 9.59
CA ALA A 547 -7.96 -1.62 9.60
C ALA A 547 -7.43 -0.51 8.69
N LYS A 548 -6.11 -0.31 8.60
CA LYS A 548 -5.49 0.57 7.60
C LYS A 548 -5.75 0.07 6.19
N ARG A 549 -5.61 -1.23 5.91
CA ARG A 549 -5.93 -1.83 4.59
C ARG A 549 -7.40 -1.68 4.23
N LEU A 550 -8.28 -1.95 5.19
CA LEU A 550 -9.72 -1.77 5.08
C LEU A 550 -10.02 -0.31 4.74
N TYR A 551 -9.50 0.64 5.52
CA TYR A 551 -9.64 2.07 5.26
C TYR A 551 -9.14 2.45 3.87
N GLN A 552 -7.95 1.97 3.47
CA GLN A 552 -7.38 2.21 2.14
C GLN A 552 -8.24 1.67 0.99
N HIS A 553 -9.08 0.67 1.23
CA HIS A 553 -10.03 0.15 0.23
C HIS A 553 -11.35 0.90 0.24
N ILE A 554 -12.01 1.04 1.40
CA ILE A 554 -13.30 1.75 1.48
C ILE A 554 -13.16 3.23 1.10
N SER A 555 -12.02 3.86 1.43
CA SER A 555 -11.77 5.27 1.08
C SER A 555 -11.68 5.51 -0.43
N ARG A 556 -11.47 4.47 -1.22
CA ARG A 556 -11.51 4.55 -2.69
C ARG A 556 -12.92 4.64 -3.24
N ILE A 557 -13.90 4.05 -2.55
CA ILE A 557 -15.32 4.23 -2.87
C ILE A 557 -15.74 5.67 -2.54
N PHE A 558 -15.14 6.24 -1.49
CA PHE A 558 -15.34 7.64 -1.09
C PHE A 558 -14.57 8.66 -1.95
N ARG A 559 -13.84 8.21 -2.98
CA ARG A 559 -13.17 9.13 -3.92
C ARG A 559 -14.18 9.87 -4.79
N THR A 560 -13.72 10.99 -5.30
CA THR A 560 -14.48 11.80 -6.23
C THR A 560 -14.73 11.04 -7.53
N VAL A 561 -15.93 11.20 -8.09
CA VAL A 561 -16.25 10.77 -9.46
C VAL A 561 -16.29 12.04 -10.30
N ASN A 562 -15.48 12.11 -11.37
CA ASN A 562 -15.36 13.32 -12.21
C ASN A 562 -15.07 14.61 -11.41
N GLY A 563 -14.28 14.52 -10.34
CA GLY A 563 -13.94 15.67 -9.48
C GLY A 563 -14.98 16.00 -8.39
N GLU A 564 -16.11 15.31 -8.34
CA GLU A 564 -17.18 15.57 -7.36
C GLU A 564 -17.27 14.49 -6.28
N HIS A 565 -17.40 14.92 -5.02
CA HIS A 565 -17.70 14.03 -3.89
C HIS A 565 -19.19 13.67 -3.85
N ARG A 566 -19.47 12.37 -3.73
CA ARG A 566 -20.82 11.84 -3.63
C ARG A 566 -21.05 11.19 -2.28
N LYS A 567 -22.32 11.14 -1.86
CA LYS A 567 -22.68 10.42 -0.63
C LYS A 567 -22.65 8.91 -0.86
N ARG A 568 -21.81 8.23 -0.09
CA ARG A 568 -21.49 6.80 -0.21
C ARG A 568 -21.46 6.18 1.18
N ALA A 569 -21.57 4.86 1.22
CA ALA A 569 -21.52 4.13 2.47
C ALA A 569 -20.65 2.88 2.42
N SER A 570 -20.18 2.46 3.59
CA SER A 570 -19.60 1.15 3.85
C SER A 570 -20.35 0.50 4.99
N ILE A 571 -20.71 -0.77 4.86
CA ILE A 571 -21.28 -1.59 5.92
C ILE A 571 -20.17 -2.51 6.42
N VAL A 572 -19.93 -2.50 7.73
CA VAL A 572 -19.01 -3.42 8.40
C VAL A 572 -19.86 -4.40 9.19
N CYS A 573 -19.69 -5.70 8.91
CA CYS A 573 -20.50 -6.75 9.54
C CYS A 573 -19.91 -7.30 10.84
N ASP A 574 -18.86 -6.66 11.35
CA ASP A 574 -18.10 -7.09 12.52
C ASP A 574 -17.77 -5.89 13.43
N ARG A 575 -18.05 -6.06 14.72
CA ARG A 575 -17.88 -5.03 15.76
C ARG A 575 -16.42 -4.62 15.92
N GLU A 576 -15.51 -5.58 15.91
CA GLU A 576 -14.09 -5.33 16.12
C GLU A 576 -13.51 -4.53 14.96
N GLY A 577 -13.83 -4.90 13.72
CA GLY A 577 -13.43 -4.17 12.52
C GLY A 577 -13.96 -2.74 12.46
N PHE A 578 -15.18 -2.51 12.92
CA PHE A 578 -15.75 -1.17 13.01
C PHE A 578 -15.01 -0.28 14.02
N GLU A 579 -14.74 -0.80 15.22
CA GLU A 579 -14.01 -0.05 16.25
C GLU A 579 -12.56 0.25 15.83
N TRP A 580 -11.89 -0.71 15.19
CA TRP A 580 -10.55 -0.48 14.65
C TRP A 580 -10.53 0.52 13.49
N LEU A 581 -11.53 0.46 12.62
CA LEU A 581 -11.69 1.43 11.55
C LEU A 581 -11.95 2.84 12.11
N LYS A 582 -12.77 2.95 13.17
CA LYS A 582 -13.05 4.20 13.89
C LYS A 582 -11.81 4.79 14.55
N LYS A 583 -10.93 3.96 15.11
CA LYS A 583 -9.60 4.40 15.60
C LYS A 583 -8.70 4.89 14.46
N THR A 584 -8.73 4.21 13.32
CA THR A 584 -7.86 4.51 12.15
C THR A 584 -8.30 5.77 11.41
N ALA A 585 -9.61 6.01 11.30
CA ALA A 585 -10.22 7.05 10.49
C ALA A 585 -11.38 7.75 11.22
N SER A 586 -11.10 8.30 12.40
CA SER A 586 -12.08 8.92 13.30
C SER A 586 -12.92 10.05 12.70
N TRP A 587 -12.51 10.60 11.57
CA TRP A 587 -13.20 11.66 10.83
C TRP A 587 -14.36 11.17 9.95
N LEU A 588 -14.59 9.87 9.80
CA LEU A 588 -15.76 9.35 9.08
C LEU A 588 -17.04 9.41 9.93
N MET A 589 -18.22 9.32 9.31
CA MET A 589 -19.47 9.17 10.05
C MET A 589 -19.69 7.71 10.40
N TYR A 590 -19.85 7.40 11.69
CA TYR A 590 -20.07 6.04 12.20
C TYR A 590 -21.45 5.92 12.82
N VAL A 591 -22.23 4.94 12.38
CA VAL A 591 -23.59 4.65 12.86
C VAL A 591 -23.74 3.15 13.05
N GLU A 592 -24.58 2.75 14.00
CA GLU A 592 -24.92 1.35 14.26
C GLU A 592 -26.38 1.10 13.86
N ALA A 593 -26.63 -0.04 13.22
CA ALA A 593 -27.96 -0.49 12.86
C ALA A 593 -28.23 -1.87 13.47
N LYS A 594 -29.49 -2.10 13.87
CA LYS A 594 -29.95 -3.31 14.55
C LYS A 594 -30.70 -4.27 13.64
N SER A 595 -31.09 -3.84 12.45
CA SER A 595 -31.80 -4.67 11.48
C SER A 595 -31.44 -4.30 10.03
N ILE A 596 -31.76 -5.19 9.10
CA ILE A 596 -31.61 -4.93 7.66
C ILE A 596 -32.44 -3.71 7.24
N GLU A 597 -33.65 -3.56 7.78
CA GLU A 597 -34.54 -2.42 7.50
C GLU A 597 -33.90 -1.10 7.89
N GLU A 598 -33.30 -1.02 9.09
CA GLU A 598 -32.61 0.17 9.57
C GLU A 598 -31.39 0.50 8.70
N VAL A 599 -30.62 -0.51 8.28
CA VAL A 599 -29.52 -0.30 7.31
C VAL A 599 -30.06 0.29 6.01
N LEU A 600 -31.14 -0.27 5.45
CA LEU A 600 -31.70 0.20 4.18
C LEU A 600 -32.30 1.61 4.28
N GLU A 601 -32.89 1.97 5.42
CA GLU A 601 -33.39 3.31 5.70
C GLU A 601 -32.23 4.32 5.75
N LEU A 602 -31.20 4.05 6.58
CA LEU A 602 -30.00 4.89 6.68
C LEU A 602 -29.33 5.12 5.32
N LEU A 603 -29.20 4.05 4.51
CA LEU A 603 -28.64 4.16 3.17
C LEU A 603 -29.58 4.85 2.18
N GLY A 604 -30.89 4.73 2.37
CA GLY A 604 -31.92 5.42 1.59
C GLY A 604 -31.87 6.94 1.74
N GLU A 605 -31.59 7.41 2.95
CA GLU A 605 -31.46 8.83 3.28
C GLU A 605 -30.09 9.40 2.92
N HIS A 606 -29.04 8.58 3.01
CA HIS A 606 -27.67 9.04 2.81
C HIS A 606 -27.14 8.85 1.39
N VAL A 607 -27.18 7.63 0.85
CA VAL A 607 -26.41 7.28 -0.36
C VAL A 607 -27.06 7.87 -1.61
N GLU A 608 -26.24 8.50 -2.46
CA GLU A 608 -26.63 8.99 -3.78
C GLU A 608 -26.21 7.96 -4.85
N PRO A 609 -27.12 7.10 -5.36
CA PRO A 609 -26.74 6.06 -6.32
C PRO A 609 -26.17 6.65 -7.61
N LEU A 610 -25.17 5.99 -8.19
CA LEU A 610 -24.69 6.32 -9.52
C LEU A 610 -25.70 5.84 -10.55
N VAL A 611 -26.41 6.81 -11.14
CA VAL A 611 -27.28 6.56 -12.27
C VAL A 611 -26.39 6.38 -13.51
N PHE A 612 -26.23 5.13 -13.94
CA PHE A 612 -25.66 4.84 -15.25
C PHE A 612 -26.73 5.16 -16.30
N ASP A 613 -26.69 6.38 -16.83
CA ASP A 613 -27.57 6.74 -17.94
C ASP A 613 -27.07 6.04 -19.21
N SER A 614 -27.47 4.79 -19.41
CA SER A 614 -27.14 4.00 -20.60
C SER A 614 -27.79 4.57 -21.87
N GLU A 615 -28.72 5.52 -21.75
CA GLU A 615 -29.51 6.06 -22.86
C GLU A 615 -29.11 7.49 -23.27
N LYS A 616 -28.24 8.17 -22.52
CA LYS A 616 -27.71 9.49 -22.91
C LYS A 616 -26.20 9.50 -23.01
N ARG A 617 -25.67 8.82 -24.02
CA ARG A 617 -24.38 9.24 -24.60
C ARG A 617 -24.64 10.46 -25.49
N ARG A 618 -24.53 11.67 -24.93
CA ARG A 618 -24.34 12.86 -25.77
C ARG A 618 -22.96 12.73 -26.42
N ILE A 619 -22.93 12.39 -27.70
CA ILE A 619 -21.71 12.40 -28.50
C ILE A 619 -21.63 13.80 -29.11
N LYS A 620 -20.62 14.57 -28.72
CA LYS A 620 -20.29 15.80 -29.43
C LYS A 620 -19.54 15.41 -30.70
N PHE A 621 -19.99 15.93 -31.84
CA PHE A 621 -19.28 15.77 -33.10
C PHE A 621 -18.46 17.04 -33.36
N LYS A 622 -17.18 16.89 -33.68
CA LYS A 622 -16.36 18.01 -34.17
C LYS A 622 -16.26 17.91 -35.68
N LEU A 623 -16.56 19.00 -36.39
CA LEU A 623 -16.23 19.13 -37.80
C LEU A 623 -14.76 19.55 -37.90
N VAL A 624 -13.91 18.73 -38.51
CA VAL A 624 -12.48 19.03 -38.64
C VAL A 624 -12.12 19.15 -40.12
N LYS A 625 -11.39 20.21 -40.48
CA LYS A 625 -10.91 20.44 -41.85
C LYS A 625 -9.72 19.51 -42.13
N SER A 626 -9.90 18.54 -43.01
CA SER A 626 -8.88 17.55 -43.39
C SER A 626 -8.35 17.89 -44.78
N GLY A 627 -7.25 18.65 -44.85
CA GLY A 627 -6.65 19.09 -46.10
C GLY A 627 -7.44 20.20 -46.82
N ARG A 628 -7.14 20.43 -48.11
CA ARG A 628 -7.64 21.61 -48.84
C ARG A 628 -9.15 21.58 -49.13
N ASP A 629 -9.78 20.40 -49.32
CA ASP A 629 -11.19 20.33 -49.77
C ASP A 629 -12.01 19.14 -49.20
N ARG A 630 -11.73 18.65 -47.98
CA ARG A 630 -12.57 17.60 -47.35
C ARG A 630 -12.93 17.91 -45.89
N LEU A 631 -14.21 17.78 -45.58
CA LEU A 631 -14.78 17.86 -44.23
C LEU A 631 -14.97 16.45 -43.67
N ALA A 632 -14.54 16.21 -42.43
CA ALA A 632 -14.77 14.96 -41.71
C ALA A 632 -15.52 15.24 -40.40
N TYR A 633 -16.53 14.41 -40.11
CA TYR A 633 -17.23 14.39 -38.83
C TYR A 633 -16.55 13.38 -37.92
N VAL A 634 -16.08 13.81 -36.76
CA VAL A 634 -15.50 12.89 -35.79
C VAL A 634 -16.33 12.91 -34.50
N ALA A 635 -16.80 11.73 -34.09
CA ALA A 635 -17.50 11.50 -32.84
C ALA A 635 -16.50 11.48 -31.69
N TYR A 636 -16.66 12.33 -30.67
CA TYR A 636 -15.75 12.35 -29.52
C TYR A 636 -16.50 12.13 -28.19
N LEU A 637 -15.88 11.33 -27.32
CA LEU A 637 -16.02 11.43 -25.87
C LEU A 637 -14.98 12.46 -25.41
N PRO A 638 -15.32 13.41 -24.53
CA PRO A 638 -14.51 14.61 -24.31
C PRO A 638 -13.17 14.26 -23.66
N LYS A 639 -12.12 14.13 -24.48
CA LYS A 639 -10.72 14.30 -24.13
C LYS A 639 -9.97 14.82 -25.36
N ASP A 640 -9.61 16.08 -25.29
CA ASP A 640 -8.45 16.72 -25.94
C ASP A 640 -8.33 16.62 -27.48
N CYS A 641 -8.72 17.69 -28.19
CA CYS A 641 -8.30 17.97 -29.57
C CYS A 641 -8.21 19.48 -29.82
N GLU A 642 -6.98 20.00 -29.92
CA GLU A 642 -6.68 21.35 -30.43
C GLU A 642 -6.96 21.43 -31.95
N GLY A 643 -7.64 22.49 -32.40
CA GLY A 643 -7.92 22.80 -33.80
C GLY A 643 -9.13 23.75 -33.93
N ASP A 644 -9.04 24.71 -34.86
CA ASP A 644 -9.99 25.82 -35.03
C ASP A 644 -11.42 25.35 -35.33
N LEU A 645 -12.38 25.93 -34.60
CA LEU A 645 -13.82 25.61 -34.62
C LEU A 645 -14.51 26.18 -35.87
N LEU A 646 -15.41 25.39 -36.47
CA LEU A 646 -16.36 25.88 -37.47
C LEU A 646 -17.79 25.92 -36.92
N GLU A 647 -18.33 24.82 -36.38
CA GLU A 647 -19.64 24.77 -35.68
C GLU A 647 -19.68 23.57 -34.68
N GLU A 648 -20.46 23.66 -33.59
CA GLU A 648 -20.79 22.55 -32.68
C GLU A 648 -22.26 22.11 -32.88
N PHE A 649 -22.54 20.80 -32.85
CA PHE A 649 -23.90 20.29 -32.80
C PHE A 649 -24.02 19.06 -31.89
N THR A 650 -25.18 18.95 -31.22
CA THR A 650 -25.53 17.84 -30.34
C THR A 650 -26.49 16.90 -31.05
N VAL A 651 -26.14 15.60 -31.14
CA VAL A 651 -27.01 14.57 -31.72
C VAL A 651 -27.54 13.66 -30.61
N GLU A 652 -28.86 13.59 -30.46
CA GLU A 652 -29.53 12.60 -29.63
C GLU A 652 -29.58 11.28 -30.40
N LEU A 653 -28.99 10.21 -29.85
CA LEU A 653 -29.02 8.86 -30.43
C LEU A 653 -30.03 7.98 -29.67
N VAL A 654 -30.69 7.07 -30.38
CA VAL A 654 -31.51 6.01 -29.79
C VAL A 654 -31.09 4.65 -30.32
N VAL A 655 -31.29 3.60 -29.52
CA VAL A 655 -30.99 2.22 -29.92
C VAL A 655 -32.22 1.61 -30.57
N VAL A 656 -32.09 1.21 -31.83
CA VAL A 656 -33.11 0.46 -32.58
C VAL A 656 -32.45 -0.82 -33.10
N ASP A 657 -33.01 -1.98 -32.74
CA ASP A 657 -32.50 -3.31 -33.12
C ASP A 657 -31.00 -3.51 -32.83
N GLY A 658 -30.54 -3.01 -31.68
CA GLY A 658 -29.15 -3.12 -31.24
C GLY A 658 -28.16 -2.20 -31.98
N LYS A 659 -28.64 -1.27 -32.81
CA LYS A 659 -27.83 -0.25 -33.51
C LYS A 659 -28.19 1.14 -33.02
N LEU A 660 -27.19 2.01 -32.90
CA LEU A 660 -27.38 3.43 -32.56
C LEU A 660 -27.83 4.21 -33.79
N VAL A 661 -28.96 4.92 -33.68
CA VAL A 661 -29.57 5.69 -34.77
C VAL A 661 -29.82 7.13 -34.29
N PRO A 662 -29.49 8.17 -35.09
CA PRO A 662 -29.81 9.55 -34.75
C PRO A 662 -31.31 9.81 -34.66
N LYS A 663 -31.77 10.37 -33.54
CA LYS A 663 -33.15 10.77 -33.30
C LYS A 663 -33.38 12.26 -33.53
N LYS A 664 -32.41 13.11 -33.16
CA LYS A 664 -32.53 14.56 -33.30
C LYS A 664 -31.14 15.21 -33.38
N ILE A 665 -30.95 16.12 -34.32
CA ILE A 665 -29.77 16.98 -34.41
C ILE A 665 -30.19 18.37 -33.92
N VAL A 666 -29.49 18.89 -32.93
CA VAL A 666 -29.65 20.26 -32.45
C VAL A 666 -28.35 21.01 -32.77
N LEU A 667 -28.46 22.01 -33.63
CA LEU A 667 -27.39 23.01 -33.84
C LEU A 667 -27.40 23.93 -32.62
N GLU A 668 -26.25 24.10 -31.96
CA GLU A 668 -26.08 25.05 -30.85
C GLU A 668 -25.58 26.41 -31.37
#